data_AF-A0A7S2XNZ4-F1
#
_entry.id   AF-A0A7S2XNZ4-F1
#
_cell.length_a   1.000
_cell.length_b   1.000
_cell.length_c   1.000
_cell.angle_alpha   90.00
_cell.angle_beta   90.00
_cell.angle_gamma   90.00
#
_symmetry.space_group_name_H-M   'P 1'
#
loop_
_entity.id
_entity.type
_entity.pdbx_description
1 polymer ?
#
loop_
_entity_poly.entity_id
_entity_poly.type
_entity_poly.pdbx_seq_one_letter_code
_entity_poly.pdbx_strand_id
1 'polypeptide(L)'
;MTKKMMSRPCRPRRTAKRGAVRNGQLSASGAVVIFLVVLSGWVADDLVVNANNNYVDGDPMCPCLLPGQGLQPIHPKDTELLDIKLGASIDLETYGVGCGMHDRNSNVCSDDDLCVDGDPFSDVGVGCDRSWCERSFCFVDPTNCSLLHSLSESFEHSGRYYSYATCWDMDSFTETNRLDSLKGAVLKVGFNHNSGGWKGAYSTEKTHFKGPANLWNGPSIQFVREAAKKAQFRLNITSPPEFLRNRSLDFYSASNFDFCVYAVTLGYLDLCVADYTITDKRAITSNFFLLNNHPLYLIIPTTQVKSGWEGFTESLFTVYQPFTVGVWAFIIFFVIPLMGFLMLFHERGKPGSVFPTTEKVLVSDKNSGETIVKDLPVPFYKHLMKSIYTTTVGVLKQDYNQSLVTYGGMFNLVGLSFFILTIIAVYTANLAAILTQESQKFSINSFDDAKTAGLTFCGERKVVQSIMDSHNIKSSFVVDPLERGGDGEPGFNCDKCASRQRVFDFMTLTPGDKSGRYCDVAIAAAEDLQVLQHKGQHCNKTIVGIPIGYVQAGFPVSQEKSTALISLFLTLKNEGFYQRQLVTEEPINRCPFEVRGEGSALNLQDLTGIWITTFLFALLGVAVTCYEPRALKRQKHKPIYAYNQSGQAINTVHHDSEHGIETNVRKLSSVVRAMQSQMSGLSLPAIDDGDSENDSTTQRGDTAIPLEKKVSWDPLHSYEQNDGELPAPPAKESSAEMKKTNSFMKRLRLVPKTSKHDSDRTCMTTSDEGMIETTIDIEMEA
;
A
#
# COMPACT_ATOMS: atom_id res chain seq x y z
N MET A 1 -57.68 -8.67 -11.97
CA MET A 1 -58.14 -7.42 -11.33
C MET A 1 -57.06 -6.92 -10.41
N THR A 2 -56.30 -5.90 -10.82
CA THR A 2 -55.56 -4.99 -9.93
C THR A 2 -55.14 -3.76 -10.73
N LYS A 3 -55.29 -2.61 -10.08
CA LYS A 3 -55.39 -1.25 -10.63
C LYS A 3 -54.04 -0.68 -11.12
N LYS A 4 -54.12 0.01 -12.25
CA LYS A 4 -53.21 1.05 -12.74
C LYS A 4 -53.16 2.23 -11.77
N MET A 5 -51.96 2.69 -11.42
CA MET A 5 -51.74 4.08 -10.99
C MET A 5 -50.57 4.65 -11.80
N MET A 6 -50.89 5.70 -12.56
CA MET A 6 -49.98 6.57 -13.31
C MET A 6 -49.42 7.64 -12.37
N SER A 7 -48.13 7.93 -12.46
CA SER A 7 -47.56 9.21 -12.03
C SER A 7 -46.82 9.88 -13.20
N ARG A 8 -46.97 11.20 -13.27
CA ARG A 8 -46.71 12.09 -14.41
C ARG A 8 -45.24 12.53 -14.50
N PRO A 9 -44.75 12.98 -15.67
CA PRO A 9 -43.42 13.54 -15.84
C PRO A 9 -43.38 15.07 -15.59
N CYS A 10 -42.36 15.53 -14.88
CA CYS A 10 -42.04 16.96 -14.75
C CYS A 10 -41.28 17.47 -15.99
N ARG A 11 -41.76 18.59 -16.57
CA ARG A 11 -41.06 19.37 -17.61
C ARG A 11 -40.21 20.49 -16.98
N PRO A 12 -39.15 20.95 -17.67
CA PRO A 12 -38.17 21.89 -17.13
C PRO A 12 -38.54 23.35 -17.41
N ARG A 13 -38.04 24.27 -16.56
CA ARG A 13 -38.14 25.72 -16.75
C ARG A 13 -36.72 26.30 -16.95
N ARG A 14 -36.42 26.77 -18.18
CA ARG A 14 -35.40 27.80 -18.48
C ARG A 14 -35.91 29.15 -17.92
N THR A 15 -35.16 30.16 -17.48
CA THR A 15 -33.98 30.92 -17.96
C THR A 15 -33.52 31.82 -16.79
N ALA A 16 -32.26 32.16 -16.54
CA ALA A 16 -31.52 33.30 -17.12
C ALA A 16 -30.12 33.37 -16.45
N LYS A 17 -29.00 33.30 -17.19
CA LYS A 17 -28.15 34.38 -17.74
C LYS A 17 -27.33 35.22 -16.72
N ARG A 18 -26.01 35.09 -16.92
CA ARG A 18 -24.87 36.03 -16.73
C ARG A 18 -24.16 36.10 -15.37
N GLY A 19 -22.88 35.76 -15.42
CA GLY A 19 -21.87 36.04 -14.40
C GLY A 19 -20.56 35.33 -14.72
N ALA A 20 -19.85 35.79 -15.75
CA ALA A 20 -18.50 35.31 -16.05
C ALA A 20 -17.51 35.96 -15.07
N VAL A 21 -16.85 35.16 -14.23
CA VAL A 21 -15.68 35.59 -13.45
C VAL A 21 -14.58 34.54 -13.65
N ARG A 22 -13.47 35.00 -14.23
CA ARG A 22 -12.19 34.29 -14.33
C ARG A 22 -11.57 34.17 -12.93
N ASN A 23 -11.24 32.95 -12.52
CA ASN A 23 -10.15 32.68 -11.57
C ASN A 23 -9.20 31.73 -12.32
N GLY A 24 -7.93 32.03 -12.57
CA GLY A 24 -7.01 32.81 -11.77
C GLY A 24 -6.10 31.84 -11.03
N GLN A 25 -5.02 31.43 -11.72
CA GLN A 25 -3.89 30.66 -11.18
C GLN A 25 -3.42 31.23 -9.85
N LEU A 26 -3.27 30.38 -8.83
CA LEU A 26 -2.44 30.68 -7.67
C LEU A 26 -1.18 29.82 -7.72
N SER A 27 -0.11 30.53 -8.09
CA SER A 27 1.28 30.12 -7.95
C SER A 27 1.62 29.95 -6.48
N ALA A 28 2.29 28.84 -6.17
CA ALA A 28 3.02 28.66 -4.94
C ALA A 28 4.14 29.71 -4.84
N SER A 29 4.24 30.33 -3.68
CA SER A 29 5.38 31.09 -3.17
C SER A 29 5.28 30.87 -1.66
N GLY A 30 6.24 30.21 -1.02
CA GLY A 30 7.58 30.75 -0.82
C GLY A 30 7.63 31.22 0.63
N ALA A 31 8.33 30.44 1.45
CA ALA A 31 8.37 30.51 2.90
C ALA A 31 8.76 31.90 3.45
N VAL A 32 8.00 32.38 4.43
CA VAL A 32 8.45 33.31 5.47
C VAL A 32 7.77 32.88 6.78
N VAL A 33 8.49 32.12 7.60
CA VAL A 33 8.08 31.78 8.97
C VAL A 33 8.49 32.95 9.85
N ILE A 34 7.53 33.78 10.25
CA ILE A 34 7.67 34.75 11.34
C ILE A 34 6.91 34.18 12.54
N PHE A 35 7.66 33.98 13.63
CA PHE A 35 7.15 33.67 14.97
C PHE A 35 6.15 34.75 15.42
N LEU A 36 4.90 34.37 15.61
CA LEU A 36 3.93 35.12 16.42
C LEU A 36 3.22 34.15 17.36
N VAL A 37 3.71 34.11 18.60
CA VAL A 37 2.99 33.60 19.76
C VAL A 37 1.84 34.58 20.02
N VAL A 38 0.62 34.19 19.66
CA VAL A 38 -0.61 34.90 20.05
C VAL A 38 -1.29 34.07 21.12
N LEU A 39 -1.28 34.64 22.32
CA LEU A 39 -2.09 34.29 23.48
C LEU A 39 -3.58 34.17 23.09
N SER A 40 -4.11 32.95 23.09
CA SER A 40 -5.56 32.73 23.18
C SER A 40 -5.92 32.51 24.64
N GLY A 41 -6.26 33.60 25.33
CA GLY A 41 -7.02 33.54 26.57
C GLY A 41 -8.45 33.11 26.24
N TRP A 42 -8.80 31.88 26.63
CA TRP A 42 -10.19 31.45 26.70
C TRP A 42 -10.73 31.84 28.06
N VAL A 43 -11.80 32.64 28.01
CA VAL A 43 -12.71 32.91 29.12
C VAL A 43 -13.36 31.58 29.49
N ALA A 44 -13.02 31.07 30.67
CA ALA A 44 -13.84 30.08 31.34
C ALA A 44 -15.06 30.85 31.89
N ASP A 45 -16.21 30.67 31.26
CA ASP A 45 -17.47 31.03 31.89
C ASP A 45 -17.70 30.03 33.04
N ASP A 46 -17.64 30.55 34.26
CA ASP A 46 -18.03 29.91 35.49
C ASP A 46 -19.50 29.46 35.41
N LEU A 47 -19.71 28.19 35.06
CA LEU A 47 -20.92 27.45 35.43
C LEU A 47 -20.84 27.15 36.93
N VAL A 48 -21.13 28.15 37.76
CA VAL A 48 -21.52 27.95 39.16
C VAL A 48 -22.86 27.23 39.16
N VAL A 49 -22.81 25.90 39.20
CA VAL A 49 -23.95 25.07 39.56
C VAL A 49 -24.26 25.40 41.03
N ASN A 50 -25.40 26.06 41.26
CA ASN A 50 -25.93 26.32 42.59
C ASN A 50 -26.13 24.98 43.33
N ALA A 51 -25.24 24.70 44.29
CA ALA A 51 -25.33 23.56 45.21
C ALA A 51 -26.40 23.78 46.29
N ASN A 52 -27.63 24.07 45.89
CA ASN A 52 -28.78 23.91 46.77
C ASN A 52 -29.31 22.48 46.59
N ASN A 53 -28.82 21.58 47.46
CA ASN A 53 -29.40 20.36 48.07
C ASN A 53 -30.77 19.78 47.61
N ASN A 54 -31.20 19.98 46.37
CA ASN A 54 -32.21 19.15 45.75
C ASN A 54 -31.48 17.88 45.33
N TYR A 55 -31.67 16.82 46.12
CA TYR A 55 -31.44 15.43 45.76
C TYR A 55 -31.72 15.28 44.26
N VAL A 56 -30.67 15.06 43.46
CA VAL A 56 -30.80 15.02 42.01
C VAL A 56 -31.61 13.76 41.70
N ASP A 57 -32.90 13.93 41.41
CA ASP A 57 -33.93 12.89 41.22
C ASP A 57 -33.65 11.90 40.06
N GLY A 58 -32.43 11.89 39.52
CA GLY A 58 -32.08 11.22 38.29
C GLY A 58 -32.71 11.89 37.07
N ASP A 59 -32.44 11.35 35.90
CA ASP A 59 -33.16 11.72 34.68
C ASP A 59 -34.67 11.40 34.82
N PRO A 60 -35.59 12.32 34.44
CA PRO A 60 -37.02 12.09 34.55
C PRO A 60 -37.56 10.89 33.73
N MET A 61 -36.81 10.42 32.73
CA MET A 61 -37.12 9.23 31.93
C MET A 61 -36.70 7.91 32.62
N CYS A 62 -35.99 8.00 33.74
CA CYS A 62 -35.59 6.89 34.59
C CYS A 62 -35.29 7.42 36.01
N PRO A 63 -36.31 7.81 36.79
CA PRO A 63 -36.07 8.43 38.09
C PRO A 63 -35.39 7.48 39.07
N CYS A 64 -34.48 8.00 39.88
CA CYS A 64 -33.86 7.22 40.95
C CYS A 64 -34.89 6.83 42.00
N LEU A 65 -34.79 5.61 42.52
CA LEU A 65 -35.65 5.14 43.59
C LEU A 65 -35.22 5.75 44.93
N LEU A 66 -36.15 6.47 45.57
CA LEU A 66 -35.97 7.00 46.92
C LEU A 66 -36.47 6.00 47.98
N PRO A 67 -36.04 6.12 49.25
CA PRO A 67 -36.50 5.26 50.33
C PRO A 67 -38.02 5.39 50.48
N GLY A 68 -38.74 4.27 50.38
CA GLY A 68 -40.21 4.23 50.44
C GLY A 68 -40.94 4.38 49.09
N GLN A 69 -40.23 4.68 47.99
CA GLN A 69 -40.83 4.80 46.64
C GLN A 69 -40.70 3.53 45.78
N GLY A 70 -40.74 2.34 46.40
CA GLY A 70 -40.66 1.06 45.68
C GLY A 70 -39.29 0.38 45.74
N LEU A 71 -38.31 0.97 46.44
CA LEU A 71 -37.07 0.29 46.80
C LEU A 71 -37.41 -0.87 47.75
N GLN A 72 -37.34 -2.11 47.25
CA GLN A 72 -37.57 -3.30 48.08
C GLN A 72 -36.52 -3.36 49.21
N PRO A 73 -36.90 -3.80 50.42
CA PRO A 73 -35.94 -4.04 51.48
C PRO A 73 -34.89 -5.05 51.00
N ILE A 74 -33.62 -4.80 51.35
CA ILE A 74 -32.51 -5.65 50.93
C ILE A 74 -32.71 -7.03 51.54
N HIS A 75 -32.66 -8.05 50.69
CA HIS A 75 -32.79 -9.42 51.12
C HIS A 75 -31.58 -9.79 52.01
N PRO A 76 -31.76 -10.46 53.16
CA PRO A 76 -30.66 -10.76 54.09
C PRO A 76 -29.45 -11.47 53.47
N LYS A 77 -29.69 -12.33 52.46
CA LYS A 77 -28.62 -13.00 51.70
C LYS A 77 -27.74 -12.04 50.91
N ASP A 78 -28.30 -10.95 50.39
CA ASP A 78 -27.51 -9.95 49.66
C ASP A 78 -26.64 -9.15 50.64
N THR A 79 -27.14 -8.88 51.85
CA THR A 79 -26.36 -8.24 52.93
C THR A 79 -25.12 -9.07 53.31
N GLU A 80 -25.26 -10.39 53.42
CA GLU A 80 -24.12 -11.29 53.67
C GLU A 80 -23.11 -11.28 52.51
N LEU A 81 -23.61 -11.22 51.26
CA LEU A 81 -22.75 -11.16 50.07
C LEU A 81 -22.02 -9.82 49.94
N LEU A 82 -22.66 -8.73 50.35
CA LEU A 82 -22.13 -7.37 50.39
C LEU A 82 -20.92 -7.25 51.33
N ASP A 83 -21.02 -7.78 52.55
CA ASP A 83 -19.92 -7.76 53.51
C ASP A 83 -18.67 -8.48 52.95
N ILE A 84 -18.89 -9.53 52.16
CA ILE A 84 -17.82 -10.31 51.51
C ILE A 84 -17.25 -9.58 50.28
N LYS A 85 -18.12 -9.04 49.40
CA LYS A 85 -17.71 -8.48 48.10
C LYS A 85 -17.26 -7.03 48.17
N LEU A 86 -17.93 -6.22 48.99
CA LEU A 86 -17.76 -4.77 49.03
C LEU A 86 -17.18 -4.27 50.36
N GLY A 87 -17.22 -5.09 51.42
CA GLY A 87 -16.66 -4.78 52.73
C GLY A 87 -17.69 -4.18 53.71
N ALA A 88 -17.41 -4.32 55.01
CA ALA A 88 -18.35 -4.15 56.12
C ALA A 88 -18.74 -2.69 56.49
N SER A 89 -18.64 -1.74 55.57
CA SER A 89 -18.85 -0.31 55.85
C SER A 89 -19.88 0.39 54.95
N ILE A 90 -20.59 -0.32 54.07
CA ILE A 90 -21.62 0.30 53.22
C ILE A 90 -22.84 0.71 54.04
N ASP A 91 -23.17 2.00 54.00
CA ASP A 91 -24.46 2.49 54.49
C ASP A 91 -25.60 2.10 53.54
N LEU A 92 -26.30 1.01 53.87
CA LEU A 92 -27.41 0.47 53.08
C LEU A 92 -28.62 1.41 52.97
N GLU A 93 -28.73 2.44 53.82
CA GLU A 93 -29.81 3.42 53.75
C GLU A 93 -29.56 4.46 52.65
N THR A 94 -28.29 4.75 52.34
CA THR A 94 -27.89 5.78 51.37
C THR A 94 -27.25 5.22 50.10
N TYR A 95 -26.77 3.98 50.12
CA TYR A 95 -26.12 3.36 48.98
C TYR A 95 -27.06 3.18 47.78
N GLY A 96 -26.73 3.82 46.66
CA GLY A 96 -27.53 3.81 45.44
C GLY A 96 -28.87 4.55 45.55
N VAL A 97 -29.07 5.36 46.60
CA VAL A 97 -30.28 6.17 46.79
C VAL A 97 -30.04 7.58 46.27
N GLY A 98 -30.78 7.96 45.23
CA GLY A 98 -30.46 9.16 44.45
C GLY A 98 -29.13 9.03 43.71
N CYS A 99 -28.79 10.02 42.89
CA CYS A 99 -27.51 10.01 42.20
C CYS A 99 -26.36 10.29 43.18
N GLY A 100 -25.57 9.26 43.45
CA GLY A 100 -24.41 9.33 44.33
C GLY A 100 -23.27 8.43 43.87
N MET A 101 -22.05 8.79 44.26
CA MET A 101 -20.87 7.95 44.06
C MET A 101 -20.96 6.67 44.91
N HIS A 102 -20.16 5.66 44.57
CA HIS A 102 -20.00 4.51 45.48
C HIS A 102 -19.38 4.96 46.80
N ASP A 103 -19.69 4.23 47.88
CA ASP A 103 -19.18 4.55 49.21
C ASP A 103 -17.65 4.48 49.22
N ARG A 104 -17.00 5.65 49.37
CA ARG A 104 -15.55 5.81 49.44
C ARG A 104 -14.93 5.04 50.62
N ASN A 105 -15.71 4.73 51.65
CA ASN A 105 -15.23 4.00 52.81
C ASN A 105 -15.33 2.47 52.63
N SER A 106 -15.88 1.99 51.51
CA SER A 106 -15.91 0.55 51.21
C SER A 106 -14.50 0.05 50.90
N ASN A 107 -14.17 -1.19 51.28
CA ASN A 107 -12.83 -1.76 51.06
C ASN A 107 -12.42 -1.80 49.57
N VAL A 108 -13.40 -1.75 48.68
CA VAL A 108 -13.16 -1.78 47.23
C VAL A 108 -12.84 -0.39 46.68
N CYS A 109 -13.41 0.66 47.28
CA CYS A 109 -13.20 2.06 46.86
C CYS A 109 -12.29 2.87 47.80
N SER A 110 -11.89 2.33 48.96
CA SER A 110 -11.01 3.01 49.91
C SER A 110 -9.57 3.05 49.37
N ASP A 111 -8.89 4.18 49.56
CA ASP A 111 -7.52 4.47 49.11
C ASP A 111 -6.42 3.56 49.72
N ASP A 112 -6.77 2.43 50.37
CA ASP A 112 -5.79 1.55 50.99
C ASP A 112 -4.78 1.03 49.95
N ASP A 113 -3.48 1.22 50.28
CA ASP A 113 -2.23 1.12 49.50
C ASP A 113 -1.99 -0.14 48.64
N LEU A 114 -2.94 -1.06 48.53
CA LEU A 114 -2.77 -2.34 47.82
C LEU A 114 -2.58 -2.20 46.29
N CYS A 115 -2.85 -1.02 45.72
CA CYS A 115 -2.59 -0.73 44.30
C CYS A 115 -1.32 0.10 44.07
N VAL A 116 -0.58 0.51 45.12
CA VAL A 116 0.48 1.53 45.00
C VAL A 116 1.87 0.96 44.72
N ASP A 117 2.14 -0.32 45.02
CA ASP A 117 3.51 -0.87 44.95
C ASP A 117 3.75 -1.99 43.91
N GLY A 118 2.77 -2.28 43.06
CA GLY A 118 2.93 -3.25 41.98
C GLY A 118 3.59 -2.63 40.75
N ASP A 119 4.77 -3.14 40.37
CA ASP A 119 5.50 -2.82 39.13
C ASP A 119 4.53 -2.45 37.98
N PRO A 120 4.68 -1.28 37.31
CA PRO A 120 3.84 -0.91 36.17
C PRO A 120 3.86 -1.93 35.00
N PHE A 121 4.74 -2.94 35.06
CA PHE A 121 4.80 -4.08 34.13
C PHE A 121 4.34 -5.43 34.71
N SER A 122 3.88 -5.47 35.96
CA SER A 122 3.26 -6.66 36.54
C SER A 122 1.85 -6.85 35.96
N ASP A 123 1.67 -7.91 35.17
CA ASP A 123 0.47 -8.39 34.46
C ASP A 123 -0.78 -8.65 35.36
N VAL A 124 -0.83 -8.12 36.59
CA VAL A 124 -1.85 -8.37 37.63
C VAL A 124 -2.75 -7.13 37.88
N GLY A 125 -2.70 -6.12 37.02
CA GLY A 125 -3.43 -4.85 37.19
C GLY A 125 -4.91 -4.82 36.80
N VAL A 126 -5.61 -5.95 36.67
CA VAL A 126 -7.04 -5.97 36.27
C VAL A 126 -7.98 -5.48 37.39
N GLY A 127 -7.49 -5.28 38.62
CA GLY A 127 -8.31 -4.90 39.77
C GLY A 127 -8.16 -3.47 40.30
N CYS A 128 -7.31 -2.63 39.70
CA CYS A 128 -7.00 -1.29 40.26
C CYS A 128 -7.66 -0.13 39.51
N ASP A 129 -8.42 -0.38 38.44
CA ASP A 129 -9.26 0.66 37.85
C ASP A 129 -10.46 0.91 38.77
N ARG A 130 -10.31 1.88 39.67
CA ARG A 130 -11.35 2.38 40.58
C ARG A 130 -12.10 3.57 40.00
N SER A 131 -11.95 3.86 38.71
CA SER A 131 -12.65 4.99 38.09
C SER A 131 -14.17 4.90 38.23
N TRP A 132 -14.72 3.69 38.40
CA TRP A 132 -16.13 3.47 38.69
C TRP A 132 -16.56 3.90 40.10
N CYS A 133 -15.68 3.90 41.09
CA CYS A 133 -16.00 4.36 42.45
C CYS A 133 -16.37 5.85 42.49
N GLU A 134 -15.78 6.65 41.60
CA GLU A 134 -16.03 8.09 41.47
C GLU A 134 -17.27 8.42 40.61
N ARG A 135 -17.89 7.41 39.96
CA ARG A 135 -19.06 7.60 39.11
C ARG A 135 -20.33 7.57 39.93
N SER A 136 -21.25 8.46 39.60
CA SER A 136 -22.56 8.53 40.24
C SER A 136 -23.50 7.50 39.63
N PHE A 137 -24.21 6.75 40.46
CA PHE A 137 -25.23 5.80 40.05
C PHE A 137 -26.41 5.84 41.02
N CYS A 138 -27.52 5.22 40.64
CA CYS A 138 -28.63 4.98 41.56
C CYS A 138 -29.39 3.71 41.20
N PHE A 139 -30.18 3.20 42.14
CA PHE A 139 -31.17 2.16 41.88
C PHE A 139 -32.38 2.73 41.16
N VAL A 140 -32.90 1.97 40.20
CA VAL A 140 -33.99 2.38 39.31
C VAL A 140 -35.04 1.27 39.20
N ASP A 141 -36.27 1.66 38.87
CA ASP A 141 -37.32 0.70 38.51
C ASP A 141 -37.16 0.30 37.03
N PRO A 142 -36.86 -0.97 36.70
CA PRO A 142 -36.65 -1.39 35.32
C PRO A 142 -37.91 -1.22 34.45
N THR A 143 -39.10 -1.16 35.05
CA THR A 143 -40.37 -0.99 34.32
C THR A 143 -40.67 0.47 33.97
N ASN A 144 -40.10 1.41 34.74
CA ASN A 144 -40.26 2.86 34.54
C ASN A 144 -38.96 3.54 34.06
N CYS A 145 -37.92 2.75 33.80
CA CYS A 145 -36.63 3.23 33.30
C CYS A 145 -36.48 2.95 31.82
N SER A 146 -36.43 4.01 31.01
CA SER A 146 -36.12 3.88 29.57
C SER A 146 -34.63 4.05 29.24
N LEU A 147 -33.81 4.43 30.23
CA LEU A 147 -32.36 4.52 30.11
C LEU A 147 -31.69 3.15 30.29
N LEU A 148 -30.39 3.07 29.94
CA LEU A 148 -29.60 1.86 30.15
C LEU A 148 -29.51 1.53 31.65
N HIS A 149 -29.92 0.33 32.01
CA HIS A 149 -29.91 -0.17 33.38
C HIS A 149 -29.61 -1.67 33.39
N SER A 150 -29.08 -2.17 34.49
CA SER A 150 -28.66 -3.57 34.66
C SER A 150 -29.15 -4.10 36.01
N LEU A 151 -29.43 -5.41 36.08
CA LEU A 151 -29.67 -6.08 37.37
C LEU A 151 -28.35 -6.12 38.14
N SER A 152 -28.37 -5.76 39.41
CA SER A 152 -27.18 -5.81 40.24
C SER A 152 -26.90 -7.23 40.72
N GLU A 153 -25.75 -7.80 40.34
CA GLU A 153 -25.28 -9.10 40.83
C GLU A 153 -25.01 -9.12 42.34
N SER A 154 -24.64 -7.99 42.92
CA SER A 154 -24.46 -7.86 44.38
C SER A 154 -25.79 -7.81 45.15
N PHE A 155 -26.91 -7.64 44.45
CA PHE A 155 -28.26 -7.49 45.02
C PHE A 155 -29.27 -8.36 44.26
N GLU A 156 -28.85 -9.55 43.85
CA GLU A 156 -29.62 -10.45 42.99
C GLU A 156 -30.95 -10.86 43.64
N HIS A 157 -30.93 -11.21 44.94
CA HIS A 157 -32.13 -11.67 45.65
C HIS A 157 -33.11 -10.53 45.94
N SER A 158 -32.61 -9.29 46.00
CA SER A 158 -33.40 -8.08 46.18
C SER A 158 -33.99 -7.56 44.86
N GLY A 159 -33.59 -8.13 43.71
CA GLY A 159 -34.08 -7.74 42.40
C GLY A 159 -33.77 -6.27 42.04
N ARG A 160 -32.66 -5.71 42.55
CA ARG A 160 -32.34 -4.30 42.37
C ARG A 160 -31.67 -4.05 41.02
N TYR A 161 -32.22 -3.12 40.26
CA TYR A 161 -31.62 -2.62 39.03
C TYR A 161 -30.94 -1.29 39.29
N TYR A 162 -29.80 -1.06 38.66
CA TYR A 162 -29.05 0.20 38.77
C TYR A 162 -28.82 0.82 37.40
N SER A 163 -28.57 2.13 37.39
CA SER A 163 -28.27 2.89 36.18
C SER A 163 -27.31 4.04 36.47
N TYR A 164 -26.15 4.03 35.80
CA TYR A 164 -25.26 5.21 35.73
C TYR A 164 -25.80 6.27 34.77
N ALA A 165 -26.47 5.83 33.70
CA ALA A 165 -27.03 6.74 32.69
C ALA A 165 -28.07 7.70 33.30
N THR A 166 -28.82 7.23 34.29
CA THR A 166 -29.76 8.05 35.09
C THR A 166 -29.08 9.23 35.78
N CYS A 167 -27.82 9.07 36.14
CA CYS A 167 -27.00 10.07 36.81
C CYS A 167 -26.02 10.78 35.86
N TRP A 168 -26.25 10.66 34.55
CA TRP A 168 -25.42 11.26 33.50
C TRP A 168 -23.97 10.77 33.50
N ASP A 169 -23.72 9.61 34.08
CA ASP A 169 -22.42 8.96 34.13
C ASP A 169 -22.36 7.72 33.24
N MET A 170 -21.15 7.31 32.87
CA MET A 170 -20.91 6.09 32.10
C MET A 170 -20.73 4.91 33.04
N ASP A 171 -21.34 3.79 32.69
CA ASP A 171 -21.23 2.54 33.45
C ASP A 171 -19.86 1.88 33.25
N SER A 172 -18.91 2.24 34.12
CA SER A 172 -17.60 1.60 34.20
C SER A 172 -17.55 0.44 35.20
N PHE A 173 -18.56 0.26 36.06
CA PHE A 173 -18.63 -0.87 36.99
C PHE A 173 -18.93 -2.18 36.27
N THR A 174 -19.87 -2.16 35.33
CA THR A 174 -20.15 -3.34 34.49
C THR A 174 -18.93 -3.69 33.63
N GLU A 175 -18.04 -2.75 33.31
CA GLU A 175 -16.83 -3.04 32.56
C GLU A 175 -15.88 -3.98 33.31
N THR A 176 -15.59 -3.70 34.58
CA THR A 176 -14.75 -4.57 35.43
C THR A 176 -15.39 -5.95 35.59
N ASN A 177 -16.69 -5.99 35.91
CA ASN A 177 -17.42 -7.25 36.06
C ASN A 177 -17.48 -8.05 34.75
N ARG A 178 -17.48 -7.39 33.58
CA ARG A 178 -17.47 -8.09 32.27
C ARG A 178 -16.20 -8.90 32.09
N LEU A 179 -15.02 -8.37 32.45
CA LEU A 179 -13.78 -9.14 32.36
C LEU A 179 -13.74 -10.26 33.41
N ASP A 180 -14.20 -9.98 34.62
CA ASP A 180 -14.30 -11.00 35.67
C ASP A 180 -15.29 -12.12 35.31
N SER A 181 -16.34 -11.82 34.54
CA SER A 181 -17.28 -12.83 34.02
C SER A 181 -16.62 -13.86 33.08
N LEU A 182 -15.45 -13.52 32.52
CA LEU A 182 -14.66 -14.46 31.72
C LEU A 182 -13.74 -15.31 32.59
N LYS A 183 -13.34 -14.85 33.77
CA LYS A 183 -12.36 -15.54 34.61
C LYS A 183 -12.86 -16.93 35.02
N GLY A 184 -12.09 -17.95 34.67
CA GLY A 184 -12.46 -19.36 34.91
C GLY A 184 -13.54 -19.90 33.97
N ALA A 185 -14.15 -19.08 33.11
CA ALA A 185 -15.13 -19.54 32.13
C ALA A 185 -14.47 -20.50 31.12
N VAL A 186 -15.25 -21.46 30.64
CA VAL A 186 -14.84 -22.39 29.58
C VAL A 186 -15.61 -22.01 28.32
N LEU A 187 -14.95 -21.34 27.37
CA LEU A 187 -15.58 -20.87 26.14
C LEU A 187 -15.58 -21.97 25.08
N LYS A 188 -16.74 -22.22 24.47
CA LYS A 188 -16.93 -23.13 23.34
C LYS A 188 -16.45 -22.44 22.06
N VAL A 189 -15.28 -22.84 21.56
CA VAL A 189 -14.64 -22.16 20.44
C VAL A 189 -14.59 -23.04 19.20
N GLY A 190 -15.05 -22.51 18.07
CA GLY A 190 -14.93 -23.16 16.77
C GLY A 190 -13.70 -22.65 16.01
N PHE A 191 -12.66 -23.46 15.86
CA PHE A 191 -11.54 -23.12 14.96
C PHE A 191 -11.83 -23.56 13.54
N ASN A 192 -11.60 -22.67 12.57
CA ASN A 192 -11.92 -22.92 11.18
C ASN A 192 -10.67 -22.74 10.32
N HIS A 193 -10.28 -23.75 9.55
CA HIS A 193 -9.09 -23.68 8.70
C HIS A 193 -9.30 -22.65 7.58
N ASN A 194 -8.45 -21.63 7.56
CA ASN A 194 -8.42 -20.60 6.54
C ASN A 194 -8.12 -21.21 5.16
N SER A 195 -8.96 -20.90 4.18
CA SER A 195 -8.76 -21.33 2.79
C SER A 195 -7.77 -20.44 2.01
N GLY A 196 -7.31 -19.33 2.59
CA GLY A 196 -6.27 -18.48 2.00
C GLY A 196 -5.82 -17.35 2.92
N GLY A 197 -4.93 -16.50 2.39
CA GLY A 197 -4.17 -15.53 3.19
C GLY A 197 -3.20 -16.22 4.14
N TRP A 198 -2.66 -15.45 5.10
CA TRP A 198 -1.80 -15.96 6.18
C TRP A 198 -2.19 -15.41 7.57
N LYS A 199 -3.15 -14.49 7.64
CA LYS A 199 -3.51 -13.77 8.88
C LYS A 199 -4.54 -14.48 9.78
N GLY A 200 -5.16 -15.54 9.30
CA GLY A 200 -6.22 -16.27 10.01
C GLY A 200 -5.73 -17.47 10.83
N ALA A 201 -6.50 -18.56 10.79
CA ALA A 201 -6.29 -19.76 11.60
C ALA A 201 -6.00 -20.97 10.71
N TYR A 202 -4.94 -21.72 11.01
CA TYR A 202 -4.50 -22.86 10.20
C TYR A 202 -4.35 -24.11 11.05
N SER A 203 -5.15 -25.14 10.73
CA SER A 203 -4.95 -26.52 11.19
C SER A 203 -3.88 -27.22 10.34
N THR A 204 -2.93 -27.91 10.98
CA THR A 204 -1.93 -28.77 10.32
C THR A 204 -2.58 -29.93 9.55
N GLU A 205 -3.71 -30.45 10.05
CA GLU A 205 -4.49 -31.52 9.41
C GLU A 205 -5.47 -31.00 8.34
N LYS A 206 -5.56 -29.68 8.14
CA LYS A 206 -6.55 -29.03 7.25
C LYS A 206 -8.00 -29.37 7.61
N THR A 207 -8.26 -29.63 8.89
CA THR A 207 -9.58 -29.94 9.42
C THR A 207 -10.27 -28.67 9.92
N HIS A 208 -11.61 -28.68 9.91
CA HIS A 208 -12.44 -27.64 10.52
C HIS A 208 -13.04 -28.17 11.82
N PHE A 209 -13.00 -27.36 12.88
CA PHE A 209 -13.63 -27.60 14.19
C PHE A 209 -13.13 -28.84 14.96
N LYS A 210 -12.06 -29.48 14.49
CA LYS A 210 -11.53 -30.73 15.02
C LYS A 210 -10.05 -30.59 15.37
N GLY A 211 -9.59 -31.52 16.20
CA GLY A 211 -8.19 -31.63 16.60
C GLY A 211 -7.88 -30.85 17.87
N PRO A 212 -6.83 -31.27 18.62
CA PRO A 212 -6.37 -30.57 19.81
C PRO A 212 -5.81 -29.19 19.48
N ALA A 213 -5.80 -28.30 20.48
CA ALA A 213 -5.45 -26.90 20.31
C ALA A 213 -4.04 -26.68 19.73
N ASN A 214 -3.11 -27.59 19.99
CA ASN A 214 -1.73 -27.53 19.50
C ASN A 214 -1.59 -27.76 17.97
N LEU A 215 -2.61 -28.29 17.30
CA LEU A 215 -2.61 -28.45 15.83
C LEU A 215 -2.99 -27.16 15.09
N TRP A 216 -3.40 -26.13 15.83
CA TRP A 216 -3.87 -24.86 15.29
C TRP A 216 -2.81 -23.77 15.46
N ASN A 217 -2.49 -23.08 14.38
CA ASN A 217 -1.50 -22.00 14.34
C ASN A 217 -2.04 -20.79 13.57
N GLY A 218 -1.29 -19.68 13.59
CA GLY A 218 -1.59 -18.45 12.86
C GLY A 218 -1.94 -17.26 13.77
N PRO A 219 -1.88 -16.02 13.26
CA PRO A 219 -2.02 -14.81 14.07
C PRO A 219 -3.32 -14.73 14.87
N SER A 220 -4.44 -15.13 14.27
CA SER A 220 -5.75 -15.10 14.95
C SER A 220 -5.85 -16.11 16.11
N ILE A 221 -5.19 -17.27 16.00
CA ILE A 221 -5.15 -18.27 17.07
C ILE A 221 -4.29 -17.78 18.23
N GLN A 222 -3.12 -17.21 17.94
CA GLN A 222 -2.25 -16.66 18.99
C GLN A 222 -2.90 -15.46 19.69
N PHE A 223 -3.62 -14.63 18.95
CA PHE A 223 -4.40 -13.53 19.51
C PHE A 223 -5.46 -13.99 20.52
N VAL A 224 -6.24 -15.03 20.19
CA VAL A 224 -7.27 -15.57 21.08
C VAL A 224 -6.67 -16.35 22.26
N ARG A 225 -5.52 -17.01 22.08
CA ARG A 225 -4.78 -17.64 23.20
C ARG A 225 -4.28 -16.61 24.20
N GLU A 226 -3.74 -15.48 23.71
CA GLU A 226 -3.30 -14.41 24.61
C GLU A 226 -4.49 -13.79 25.35
N ALA A 227 -5.63 -13.62 24.68
CA ALA A 227 -6.86 -13.21 25.34
C ALA A 227 -7.30 -14.18 26.44
N ALA A 228 -7.25 -15.48 26.16
CA ALA A 228 -7.56 -16.52 27.14
C ALA A 228 -6.62 -16.46 28.36
N LYS A 229 -5.33 -16.26 28.12
CA LYS A 229 -4.33 -16.10 29.18
C LYS A 229 -4.59 -14.83 30.01
N LYS A 230 -4.78 -13.69 29.35
CA LYS A 230 -4.96 -12.37 30.00
C LYS A 230 -6.22 -12.30 30.86
N ALA A 231 -7.36 -12.80 30.34
CA ALA A 231 -8.62 -12.83 31.07
C ALA A 231 -8.88 -14.15 31.82
N GLN A 232 -7.87 -15.03 31.91
CA GLN A 232 -7.90 -16.27 32.68
C GLN A 232 -9.09 -17.20 32.37
N PHE A 233 -9.52 -17.26 31.10
CA PHE A 233 -10.55 -18.20 30.64
C PHE A 233 -9.92 -19.39 29.89
N ARG A 234 -10.65 -20.50 29.83
CA ARG A 234 -10.22 -21.72 29.12
C ARG A 234 -10.91 -21.83 27.77
N LEU A 235 -10.16 -22.30 26.77
CA LEU A 235 -10.68 -22.56 25.43
C LEU A 235 -11.08 -24.04 25.32
N ASN A 236 -12.35 -24.32 25.03
CA ASN A 236 -12.83 -25.66 24.71
C ASN A 236 -13.18 -25.74 23.22
N ILE A 237 -12.32 -26.38 22.43
CA ILE A 237 -12.52 -26.51 20.99
C ILE A 237 -13.72 -27.40 20.73
N THR A 238 -14.80 -26.80 20.23
CA THR A 238 -16.10 -27.45 20.08
C THR A 238 -16.51 -27.45 18.61
N SER A 239 -16.93 -28.62 18.11
CA SER A 239 -17.57 -28.73 16.80
C SER A 239 -19.05 -28.34 16.89
N PRO A 240 -19.56 -27.48 15.99
CA PRO A 240 -21.00 -27.26 15.88
C PRO A 240 -21.74 -28.58 15.61
N PRO A 241 -22.96 -28.79 16.16
CA PRO A 241 -23.77 -29.96 15.86
C PRO A 241 -24.06 -30.10 14.36
N GLU A 242 -23.86 -31.31 13.80
CA GLU A 242 -23.93 -31.53 12.36
C GLU A 242 -25.33 -31.26 11.76
N PHE A 243 -26.41 -31.42 12.54
CA PHE A 243 -27.78 -31.12 12.09
C PHE A 243 -27.99 -29.64 11.74
N LEU A 244 -27.17 -28.73 12.30
CA LEU A 244 -27.20 -27.31 11.98
C LEU A 244 -26.62 -27.01 10.61
N ARG A 245 -25.80 -27.91 10.02
CA ARG A 245 -25.17 -27.70 8.71
C ARG A 245 -26.24 -27.46 7.65
N ASN A 246 -27.25 -28.33 7.57
CA ASN A 246 -28.33 -28.20 6.59
C ASN A 246 -29.13 -26.91 6.78
N ARG A 247 -29.41 -26.51 8.02
CA ARG A 247 -30.10 -25.23 8.29
C ARG A 247 -29.26 -24.02 7.91
N SER A 248 -27.94 -24.10 8.11
CA SER A 248 -27.01 -23.07 7.66
C SER A 248 -26.96 -22.98 6.13
N LEU A 249 -27.10 -24.10 5.40
CA LEU A 249 -27.17 -24.10 3.93
C LEU A 249 -28.41 -23.34 3.44
N ASP A 250 -29.54 -23.53 4.11
CA ASP A 250 -30.81 -22.87 3.74
C ASP A 250 -30.76 -21.36 3.99
N PHE A 251 -30.06 -20.92 5.05
CA PHE A 251 -29.96 -19.51 5.41
C PHE A 251 -28.84 -18.77 4.67
N TYR A 252 -27.68 -19.43 4.50
CA TYR A 252 -26.48 -18.87 3.89
C TYR A 252 -26.07 -19.60 2.61
N SER A 253 -24.79 -19.96 2.50
CA SER A 253 -24.19 -20.72 1.42
C SER A 253 -23.47 -21.95 1.99
N ALA A 254 -22.99 -22.84 1.12
CA ALA A 254 -22.36 -24.10 1.50
C ALA A 254 -20.94 -24.00 2.07
N SER A 255 -20.68 -23.00 2.90
CA SER A 255 -19.36 -22.74 3.47
C SER A 255 -19.28 -23.14 4.95
N ASN A 256 -18.18 -23.79 5.36
CA ASN A 256 -17.87 -24.04 6.78
C ASN A 256 -17.78 -22.72 7.58
N PHE A 257 -17.47 -21.60 6.92
CA PHE A 257 -17.47 -20.29 7.57
C PHE A 257 -18.89 -19.85 7.92
N ASP A 258 -19.85 -20.01 7.01
CA ASP A 258 -21.25 -19.68 7.29
C ASP A 258 -21.81 -20.60 8.37
N PHE A 259 -21.43 -21.88 8.36
CA PHE A 259 -21.81 -22.85 9.38
C PHE A 259 -21.36 -22.43 10.79
N CYS A 260 -20.13 -21.92 10.92
CA CYS A 260 -19.64 -21.45 12.21
C CYS A 260 -20.35 -20.17 12.68
N VAL A 261 -20.54 -19.20 11.77
CA VAL A 261 -21.29 -17.97 12.07
C VAL A 261 -22.71 -18.31 12.55
N TYR A 262 -23.39 -19.23 11.86
CA TYR A 262 -24.72 -19.69 12.24
C TYR A 262 -24.74 -20.34 13.63
N ALA A 263 -23.73 -21.17 13.95
CA ALA A 263 -23.61 -21.81 15.26
C ALA A 263 -23.38 -20.80 16.40
N VAL A 264 -22.61 -19.73 16.15
CA VAL A 264 -22.38 -18.64 17.12
C VAL A 264 -23.64 -17.82 17.34
N THR A 265 -24.37 -17.48 16.27
CA THR A 265 -25.66 -16.79 16.35
C THR A 265 -26.67 -17.55 17.22
N LEU A 266 -26.65 -18.88 17.18
CA LEU A 266 -27.55 -19.74 17.94
C LEU A 266 -27.04 -20.10 19.35
N GLY A 267 -25.86 -19.63 19.77
CA GLY A 267 -25.29 -19.91 21.09
C GLY A 267 -24.68 -21.31 21.27
N TYR A 268 -24.53 -22.09 20.19
CA TYR A 268 -23.81 -23.37 20.25
C TYR A 268 -22.30 -23.17 20.43
N LEU A 269 -21.77 -22.08 19.90
CA LEU A 269 -20.39 -21.63 20.09
C LEU A 269 -20.38 -20.21 20.66
N ASP A 270 -19.38 -19.90 21.47
CA ASP A 270 -19.15 -18.56 22.02
C ASP A 270 -18.37 -17.68 21.04
N LEU A 271 -17.46 -18.27 20.27
CA LEU A 271 -16.71 -17.57 19.23
C LEU A 271 -16.19 -18.55 18.16
N CYS A 272 -15.95 -18.04 16.95
CA CYS A 272 -15.32 -18.82 15.89
C CYS A 272 -14.03 -18.18 15.39
N VAL A 273 -12.86 -18.79 15.60
CA VAL A 273 -11.59 -18.16 15.19
C VAL A 273 -11.19 -18.58 13.79
N ALA A 274 -11.12 -17.58 12.90
CA ALA A 274 -10.51 -17.58 11.57
C ALA A 274 -10.56 -16.15 11.03
N ASP A 275 -10.13 -15.94 9.80
CA ASP A 275 -10.24 -14.66 9.10
C ASP A 275 -11.54 -14.58 8.29
N TYR A 276 -12.68 -14.32 8.95
CA TYR A 276 -13.98 -14.28 8.30
C TYR A 276 -14.17 -12.95 7.60
N THR A 277 -14.43 -12.98 6.29
CA THR A 277 -15.00 -11.82 5.59
C THR A 277 -16.34 -11.44 6.22
N ILE A 278 -16.44 -10.20 6.69
CA ILE A 278 -17.67 -9.64 7.25
C ILE A 278 -18.54 -9.21 6.06
N THR A 279 -19.68 -9.87 5.89
CA THR A 279 -20.69 -9.52 4.88
C THR A 279 -21.94 -9.01 5.58
N ASP A 280 -22.77 -8.22 4.89
CA ASP A 280 -24.01 -7.68 5.45
C ASP A 280 -24.88 -8.78 6.09
N LYS A 281 -25.02 -9.92 5.40
CA LYS A 281 -25.79 -11.06 5.93
C LYS A 281 -25.23 -11.59 7.25
N ARG A 282 -23.91 -11.70 7.37
CA ARG A 282 -23.25 -12.20 8.59
C ARG A 282 -23.30 -11.17 9.72
N ALA A 283 -23.08 -9.89 9.39
CA ALA A 283 -23.07 -8.78 10.35
C ALA A 283 -24.44 -8.53 10.98
N ILE A 284 -25.54 -8.81 10.26
CA ILE A 284 -26.91 -8.67 10.80
C ILE A 284 -27.25 -9.80 11.78
N THR A 285 -26.64 -10.98 11.64
CA THR A 285 -26.98 -12.17 12.44
C THR A 285 -26.09 -12.44 13.64
N SER A 286 -24.87 -11.90 13.64
CA SER A 286 -23.90 -12.14 14.70
C SER A 286 -23.12 -10.87 14.94
N ASN A 287 -22.72 -10.66 16.20
CA ASN A 287 -21.73 -9.65 16.52
C ASN A 287 -20.37 -10.11 15.97
N PHE A 288 -19.60 -9.19 15.44
CA PHE A 288 -18.26 -9.45 14.91
C PHE A 288 -17.23 -8.60 15.64
N PHE A 289 -16.10 -9.21 15.96
CA PHE A 289 -14.88 -8.46 16.29
C PHE A 289 -14.08 -8.21 15.00
N LEU A 290 -13.90 -6.95 14.63
CA LEU A 290 -13.12 -6.56 13.45
C LEU A 290 -11.61 -6.70 13.73
N LEU A 291 -10.97 -7.69 13.11
CA LEU A 291 -9.53 -7.91 13.23
C LEU A 291 -8.75 -6.94 12.35
N ASN A 292 -9.05 -6.90 11.05
CA ASN A 292 -8.31 -6.12 10.08
C ASN A 292 -9.19 -5.72 8.88
N ASN A 293 -8.67 -4.82 8.07
CA ASN A 293 -9.22 -4.50 6.77
C ASN A 293 -8.22 -4.99 5.73
N HIS A 294 -8.68 -5.83 4.81
CA HIS A 294 -7.88 -6.32 3.70
C HIS A 294 -8.03 -5.39 2.51
N PRO A 295 -7.01 -4.57 2.20
CA PRO A 295 -7.03 -3.79 0.97
C PRO A 295 -7.03 -4.73 -0.23
N LEU A 296 -7.97 -4.49 -1.15
CA LEU A 296 -8.02 -5.12 -2.46
C LEU A 296 -7.18 -4.29 -3.43
N TYR A 297 -6.24 -4.92 -4.09
CA TYR A 297 -5.36 -4.28 -5.06
C TYR A 297 -5.61 -4.78 -6.47
N LEU A 298 -5.18 -3.98 -7.43
CA LEU A 298 -4.94 -4.46 -8.78
C LEU A 298 -3.60 -5.16 -8.81
N ILE A 299 -3.59 -6.36 -9.38
CA ILE A 299 -2.39 -7.16 -9.55
C ILE A 299 -2.27 -7.42 -11.03
N ILE A 300 -1.13 -7.06 -11.60
CA ILE A 300 -0.84 -7.25 -13.02
C ILE A 300 0.40 -8.12 -13.17
N PRO A 301 0.54 -8.84 -14.29
CA PRO A 301 1.81 -9.49 -14.57
C PRO A 301 2.90 -8.41 -14.64
N THR A 302 4.04 -8.65 -13.97
CA THR A 302 5.25 -7.87 -14.22
C THR A 302 5.63 -8.16 -15.66
N THR A 303 5.29 -7.25 -16.58
CA THR A 303 5.79 -7.34 -17.94
C THR A 303 7.29 -7.33 -17.83
N GLN A 304 7.95 -8.42 -18.25
CA GLN A 304 9.40 -8.38 -18.33
C GLN A 304 9.77 -7.16 -19.17
N VAL A 305 10.70 -6.35 -18.64
CA VAL A 305 11.24 -5.16 -19.31
C VAL A 305 11.36 -5.50 -20.77
N LYS A 306 10.65 -4.77 -21.64
CA LYS A 306 10.52 -5.10 -23.06
C LYS A 306 11.92 -5.27 -23.64
N SER A 307 12.35 -6.53 -23.78
CA SER A 307 13.67 -6.85 -24.30
C SER A 307 13.63 -6.55 -25.79
N GLY A 308 14.22 -5.42 -26.17
CA GLY A 308 14.18 -4.96 -27.56
C GLY A 308 14.40 -3.47 -27.71
N TRP A 309 14.11 -3.00 -28.93
CA TRP A 309 14.34 -1.61 -29.32
C TRP A 309 13.50 -0.62 -28.50
N GLU A 310 12.29 -0.99 -28.09
CA GLU A 310 11.44 -0.11 -27.27
C GLU A 310 12.05 0.17 -25.89
N GLY A 311 12.45 -0.87 -25.16
CA GLY A 311 13.13 -0.72 -23.87
C GLY A 311 14.43 0.07 -24.00
N PHE A 312 15.21 -0.22 -25.06
CA PHE A 312 16.42 0.54 -25.37
C PHE A 312 16.15 2.02 -25.65
N THR A 313 15.11 2.35 -26.44
CA THR A 313 14.74 3.75 -26.71
C THR A 313 14.28 4.46 -25.44
N GLU A 314 13.59 3.77 -24.55
CA GLU A 314 13.18 4.35 -23.28
C GLU A 314 14.39 4.65 -22.40
N SER A 315 15.31 3.69 -22.23
CA SER A 315 16.58 3.89 -21.52
C SER A 315 17.44 5.01 -22.15
N LEU A 316 17.46 5.13 -23.47
CA LEU A 316 18.16 6.18 -24.20
C LEU A 316 17.64 7.57 -23.81
N PHE A 317 16.32 7.72 -23.62
CA PHE A 317 15.71 9.00 -23.28
C PHE A 317 15.64 9.28 -21.77
N THR A 318 15.92 8.31 -20.90
CA THR A 318 15.91 8.48 -19.43
C THR A 318 16.81 9.64 -18.98
N VAL A 319 17.99 9.81 -19.58
CA VAL A 319 18.94 10.89 -19.26
C VAL A 319 18.33 12.28 -19.49
N TYR A 320 17.36 12.41 -20.39
CA TYR A 320 16.71 13.68 -20.72
C TYR A 320 15.42 13.95 -19.94
N GLN A 321 14.88 12.94 -19.23
CA GLN A 321 13.65 13.07 -18.44
C GLN A 321 13.68 14.09 -17.27
N PRO A 322 14.82 14.45 -16.66
CA PRO A 322 14.86 15.43 -15.58
C PRO A 322 14.21 16.79 -15.90
N PHE A 323 14.17 17.14 -17.19
CA PHE A 323 13.46 18.32 -17.70
C PHE A 323 12.52 17.93 -18.84
N THR A 324 11.38 18.61 -18.93
CA THR A 324 10.50 18.45 -20.08
C THR A 324 11.22 18.94 -21.36
N VAL A 325 10.84 18.38 -22.51
CA VAL A 325 11.38 18.81 -23.82
C VAL A 325 11.22 20.32 -24.03
N GLY A 326 10.13 20.90 -23.53
CA GLY A 326 9.91 22.35 -23.56
C GLY A 326 10.94 23.15 -22.76
N VAL A 327 11.31 22.67 -21.57
CA VAL A 327 12.36 23.30 -20.75
C VAL A 327 13.73 23.17 -21.44
N TRP A 328 14.07 21.99 -21.96
CA TRP A 328 15.30 21.81 -22.75
C TRP A 328 15.37 22.76 -23.95
N ALA A 329 14.29 22.86 -24.72
CA ALA A 329 14.20 23.77 -25.86
C ALA A 329 14.35 25.23 -25.42
N PHE A 330 13.72 25.63 -24.32
CA PHE A 330 13.84 26.97 -23.78
C PHE A 330 15.29 27.29 -23.35
N ILE A 331 15.97 26.37 -22.68
CA ILE A 331 17.38 26.56 -22.27
C ILE A 331 18.28 26.70 -23.51
N ILE A 332 18.18 25.76 -24.45
CA ILE A 332 19.08 25.66 -25.60
C ILE A 332 18.84 26.77 -26.63
N PHE A 333 17.58 27.05 -26.96
CA PHE A 333 17.25 27.97 -28.05
C PHE A 333 16.98 29.40 -27.59
N PHE A 334 16.68 29.62 -26.30
CA PHE A 334 16.36 30.95 -25.79
C PHE A 334 17.39 31.44 -24.77
N VAL A 335 17.59 30.74 -23.66
CA VAL A 335 18.43 31.25 -22.55
C VAL A 335 19.90 31.37 -22.96
N ILE A 336 20.51 30.30 -23.49
CA ILE A 336 21.92 30.31 -23.87
C ILE A 336 22.21 31.33 -24.99
N PRO A 337 21.43 31.40 -26.09
CA PRO A 337 21.65 32.40 -27.13
C PRO A 337 21.41 33.83 -26.65
N LEU A 338 20.42 34.06 -25.77
CA LEU A 338 20.15 35.38 -25.20
C LEU A 338 21.32 35.84 -24.32
N MET A 339 21.85 34.96 -23.46
CA MET A 339 23.01 35.29 -22.61
C MET A 339 24.27 35.54 -23.45
N GLY A 340 24.47 34.79 -24.54
CA GLY A 340 25.52 35.06 -25.51
C GLY A 340 25.33 36.41 -26.21
N PHE A 341 24.12 36.73 -26.64
CA PHE A 341 23.81 38.02 -27.25
C PHE A 341 24.09 39.19 -26.28
N LEU A 342 23.67 39.08 -25.02
CA LEU A 342 23.96 40.08 -23.98
C LEU A 342 25.46 40.22 -23.73
N MET A 343 26.20 39.11 -23.73
CA MET A 343 27.66 39.13 -23.59
C MET A 343 28.32 39.88 -24.74
N LEU A 344 27.89 39.63 -25.98
CA LEU A 344 28.34 40.39 -27.14
C LEU A 344 28.00 41.88 -27.00
N PHE A 345 26.79 42.21 -26.55
CA PHE A 345 26.36 43.60 -26.40
C PHE A 345 27.24 44.38 -25.42
N HIS A 346 27.61 43.77 -24.28
CA HIS A 346 28.44 44.43 -23.26
C HIS A 346 29.91 44.58 -23.67
N GLU A 347 30.50 43.57 -24.30
CA GLU A 347 31.95 43.52 -24.56
C GLU A 347 32.35 44.08 -25.94
N ARG A 348 31.42 44.24 -26.88
CA ARG A 348 31.74 44.67 -28.26
C ARG A 348 32.49 46.01 -28.30
N GLY A 349 33.64 46.01 -28.97
CA GLY A 349 34.41 47.22 -29.28
C GLY A 349 35.19 47.80 -28.11
N LYS A 350 35.32 47.07 -27.00
CA LYS A 350 36.18 47.46 -25.89
C LYS A 350 37.60 46.94 -26.10
N PRO A 351 38.65 47.75 -25.82
CA PRO A 351 40.03 47.32 -25.99
C PRO A 351 40.35 46.16 -25.04
N GLY A 352 40.91 45.07 -25.56
CA GLY A 352 41.19 43.86 -24.80
C GLY A 352 40.01 42.89 -24.67
N SER A 353 38.83 43.22 -25.20
CA SER A 353 37.68 42.31 -25.21
C SER A 353 37.87 41.15 -26.21
N VAL A 354 37.11 40.07 -26.00
CA VAL A 354 37.08 38.90 -26.90
C VAL A 354 36.34 39.19 -28.22
N PHE A 355 35.67 40.35 -28.31
CA PHE A 355 34.89 40.80 -29.46
C PHE A 355 35.41 42.15 -29.99
N PRO A 356 36.66 42.21 -30.51
CA PRO A 356 37.23 43.43 -31.06
C PRO A 356 36.51 43.82 -32.36
N THR A 357 36.32 45.11 -32.60
CA THR A 357 35.71 45.63 -33.85
C THR A 357 36.57 45.37 -35.08
N THR A 358 37.88 45.29 -34.90
CA THR A 358 38.88 45.04 -35.94
C THR A 358 39.82 43.93 -35.50
N GLU A 359 40.14 43.02 -36.42
CA GLU A 359 41.09 41.92 -36.21
C GLU A 359 42.36 42.17 -37.02
N LYS A 360 43.52 42.01 -36.38
CA LYS A 360 44.83 42.13 -37.03
C LYS A 360 45.06 40.90 -37.89
N VAL A 361 44.92 41.05 -39.20
CA VAL A 361 45.18 39.99 -40.17
C VAL A 361 46.51 40.27 -40.86
N LEU A 362 47.38 39.26 -40.89
CA LEU A 362 48.62 39.30 -41.68
C LEU A 362 48.24 39.15 -43.16
N VAL A 363 48.29 40.24 -43.89
CA VAL A 363 48.08 40.22 -45.34
C VAL A 363 49.47 40.15 -45.98
N SER A 364 49.84 38.97 -46.47
CA SER A 364 51.04 38.80 -47.29
C SER A 364 50.75 39.34 -48.69
N ASP A 365 51.48 40.38 -49.08
CA ASP A 365 51.45 40.84 -50.47
C ASP A 365 52.17 39.81 -51.34
N LYS A 366 51.44 39.24 -52.31
CA LYS A 366 51.97 38.20 -53.19
C LYS A 366 53.14 38.68 -54.05
N ASN A 367 53.25 39.98 -54.28
CA ASN A 367 54.24 40.54 -55.18
C ASN A 367 55.53 40.93 -54.47
N SER A 368 55.45 41.43 -53.22
CA SER A 368 56.63 41.83 -52.45
C SER A 368 57.11 40.76 -51.46
N GLY A 369 56.27 39.78 -51.12
CA GLY A 369 56.52 38.84 -50.04
C GLY A 369 56.44 39.47 -48.65
N GLU A 370 56.18 40.78 -48.55
CA GLU A 370 56.09 41.50 -47.29
C GLU A 370 54.74 41.23 -46.62
N THR A 371 54.77 40.87 -45.33
CA THR A 371 53.57 40.67 -44.51
C THR A 371 53.23 41.97 -43.79
N ILE A 372 52.20 42.67 -44.25
CA ILE A 372 51.70 43.89 -43.60
C ILE A 372 50.54 43.50 -42.68
N VAL A 373 50.60 43.92 -41.42
CA VAL A 373 49.48 43.78 -40.47
C VAL A 373 48.41 44.79 -40.85
N LYS A 374 47.23 44.33 -41.29
CA LYS A 374 46.07 45.19 -41.56
C LYS A 374 44.95 44.88 -40.58
N ASP A 375 44.36 45.94 -40.03
CA ASP A 375 43.17 45.85 -39.21
C ASP A 375 41.94 45.71 -40.13
N LEU A 376 41.31 44.54 -40.13
CA LEU A 376 40.10 44.28 -40.93
C LEU A 376 38.87 44.31 -40.03
N PRO A 377 37.77 44.99 -40.42
CA PRO A 377 36.54 44.98 -39.65
C PRO A 377 35.93 43.58 -39.67
N VAL A 378 35.60 43.07 -38.49
CA VAL A 378 34.97 41.75 -38.36
C VAL A 378 33.45 41.92 -38.45
N PRO A 379 32.76 41.19 -39.34
CA PRO A 379 31.32 41.34 -39.50
C PRO A 379 30.57 40.88 -38.24
N PHE A 380 29.47 41.58 -37.90
CA PHE A 380 28.70 41.36 -36.67
C PHE A 380 28.29 39.90 -36.46
N TYR A 381 27.83 39.21 -37.51
CA TYR A 381 27.37 37.82 -37.41
C TYR A 381 28.45 36.86 -36.94
N LYS A 382 29.74 37.10 -37.26
CA LYS A 382 30.85 36.27 -36.78
C LYS A 382 31.02 36.42 -35.27
N HIS A 383 30.88 37.63 -34.74
CA HIS A 383 30.92 37.86 -33.29
C HIS A 383 29.71 37.26 -32.58
N LEU A 384 28.52 37.36 -33.16
CA LEU A 384 27.31 36.74 -32.62
C LEU A 384 27.47 35.22 -32.51
N MET A 385 27.90 34.58 -33.59
CA MET A 385 28.14 33.12 -33.59
C MET A 385 29.25 32.72 -32.62
N LYS A 386 30.36 33.48 -32.58
CA LYS A 386 31.46 33.25 -31.63
C LYS A 386 30.99 33.40 -30.18
N SER A 387 30.14 34.38 -29.90
CA SER A 387 29.62 34.64 -28.55
C SER A 387 28.67 33.54 -28.10
N ILE A 388 27.66 33.20 -28.93
CA ILE A 388 26.74 32.08 -28.66
C ILE A 388 27.52 30.76 -28.47
N TYR A 389 28.48 30.47 -29.35
CA TYR A 389 29.33 29.28 -29.23
C TYR A 389 30.12 29.27 -27.92
N THR A 390 30.75 30.39 -27.56
CA THR A 390 31.49 30.49 -26.31
C THR A 390 30.57 30.27 -25.12
N THR A 391 29.42 30.95 -25.06
CA THR A 391 28.45 30.79 -23.96
C THR A 391 27.94 29.36 -23.87
N THR A 392 27.67 28.71 -25.00
CA THR A 392 27.26 27.29 -25.05
C THR A 392 28.35 26.38 -24.49
N VAL A 393 29.60 26.54 -24.96
CA VAL A 393 30.73 25.76 -24.46
C VAL A 393 31.00 26.04 -22.98
N GLY A 394 30.82 27.29 -22.54
CA GLY A 394 31.00 27.67 -21.14
C GLY A 394 29.98 27.00 -20.22
N VAL A 395 28.71 26.94 -20.63
CA VAL A 395 27.66 26.19 -19.93
C VAL A 395 28.01 24.70 -19.84
N LEU A 396 28.47 24.11 -20.95
CA LEU A 396 28.79 22.68 -21.00
C LEU A 396 30.07 22.30 -20.25
N LYS A 397 31.08 23.19 -20.22
CA LYS A 397 32.35 22.96 -19.51
C LYS A 397 32.31 23.37 -18.03
N GLN A 398 31.26 24.05 -17.60
CA GLN A 398 31.20 24.71 -16.28
C GLN A 398 32.36 25.70 -16.05
N ASP A 399 32.95 26.22 -17.13
CA ASP A 399 34.11 27.12 -17.08
C ASP A 399 34.01 28.17 -18.19
N TYR A 400 34.32 29.41 -17.85
CA TYR A 400 34.29 30.54 -18.77
C TYR A 400 35.66 31.21 -18.82
N ASN A 401 36.56 30.65 -19.63
CA ASN A 401 37.94 31.11 -19.76
C ASN A 401 38.09 32.33 -20.70
N GLN A 402 37.20 33.32 -20.60
CA GLN A 402 37.32 34.57 -21.37
C GLN A 402 37.57 35.74 -20.44
N SER A 403 38.58 36.54 -20.77
CA SER A 403 38.85 37.81 -20.10
C SER A 403 37.74 38.81 -20.44
N LEU A 404 36.94 39.17 -19.43
CA LEU A 404 35.91 40.20 -19.52
C LEU A 404 36.47 41.53 -19.05
N VAL A 405 36.30 42.58 -19.85
CA VAL A 405 36.86 43.90 -19.55
C VAL A 405 35.80 44.82 -18.95
N THR A 406 34.53 44.61 -19.27
CA THR A 406 33.44 45.49 -18.81
C THR A 406 32.74 44.97 -17.57
N TYR A 407 32.31 45.89 -16.70
CA TYR A 407 31.46 45.55 -15.56
C TYR A 407 30.15 44.87 -15.98
N GLY A 408 29.55 45.29 -17.10
CA GLY A 408 28.34 44.66 -17.63
C GLY A 408 28.57 43.20 -18.04
N GLY A 409 29.68 42.91 -18.71
CA GLY A 409 30.11 41.55 -19.02
C GLY A 409 30.34 40.72 -17.75
N MET A 410 31.02 41.29 -16.75
CA MET A 410 31.25 40.64 -15.46
C MET A 410 29.96 40.26 -14.74
N PHE A 411 28.98 41.16 -14.65
CA PHE A 411 27.68 40.85 -14.04
C PHE A 411 26.88 39.81 -14.84
N ASN A 412 26.91 39.90 -16.18
CA ASN A 412 26.29 38.88 -17.03
C ASN A 412 26.93 37.50 -16.82
N LEU A 413 28.25 37.45 -16.64
CA LEU A 413 28.95 36.20 -16.29
C LEU A 413 28.52 35.66 -14.93
N VAL A 414 28.43 36.50 -13.89
CA VAL A 414 27.93 36.06 -12.57
C VAL A 414 26.52 35.49 -12.68
N GLY A 415 25.62 36.15 -13.42
CA GLY A 415 24.26 35.67 -13.68
C GLY A 415 24.26 34.33 -14.43
N LEU A 416 25.10 34.18 -15.45
CA LEU A 416 25.27 32.93 -16.18
C LEU A 416 25.82 31.81 -15.29
N SER A 417 26.83 32.09 -14.46
CA SER A 417 27.42 31.13 -13.53
C SER A 417 26.41 30.65 -12.48
N PHE A 418 25.61 31.56 -11.93
CA PHE A 418 24.52 31.20 -11.01
C PHE A 418 23.48 30.31 -11.70
N PHE A 419 23.07 30.68 -12.93
CA PHE A 419 22.14 29.88 -13.72
C PHE A 419 22.69 28.46 -14.01
N ILE A 420 23.97 28.33 -14.41
CA ILE A 420 24.64 27.05 -14.65
C ILE A 420 24.66 26.20 -13.37
N LEU A 421 25.02 26.80 -12.24
CA LEU A 421 25.06 26.09 -10.97
C LEU A 421 23.68 25.57 -10.56
N THR A 422 22.64 26.41 -10.66
CA THR A 422 21.27 26.02 -10.33
C THR A 422 20.74 24.94 -11.26
N ILE A 423 20.91 25.08 -12.58
CA ILE A 423 20.35 24.12 -13.53
C ILE A 423 21.00 22.75 -13.42
N ILE A 424 22.31 22.70 -13.17
CA ILE A 424 23.03 21.44 -13.00
C ILE A 424 22.64 20.79 -11.68
N ALA A 425 22.52 21.55 -10.59
CA ALA A 425 22.06 21.01 -9.31
C ALA A 425 20.64 20.42 -9.39
N VAL A 426 19.70 21.11 -10.06
CA VAL A 426 18.34 20.60 -10.26
C VAL A 426 18.34 19.37 -11.18
N TYR A 427 19.13 19.42 -12.25
CA TYR A 427 19.26 18.29 -13.18
C TYR A 427 19.79 17.04 -12.47
N THR A 428 20.88 17.15 -11.69
CA THR A 428 21.47 16.01 -10.99
C THR A 428 20.56 15.47 -9.89
N ALA A 429 19.86 16.34 -9.15
CA ALA A 429 18.88 15.91 -8.15
C ALA A 429 17.71 15.14 -8.77
N ASN A 430 17.13 15.67 -9.85
CA ASN A 430 16.03 15.02 -10.56
C ASN A 430 16.49 13.72 -11.25
N LEU A 431 17.68 13.72 -11.86
CA LEU A 431 18.24 12.53 -12.48
C LEU A 431 18.50 11.45 -11.44
N ALA A 432 19.07 11.79 -10.28
CA ALA A 432 19.26 10.85 -9.18
C ALA A 432 17.92 10.25 -8.74
N ALA A 433 16.90 11.07 -8.50
CA ALA A 433 15.57 10.60 -8.13
C ALA A 433 14.94 9.67 -9.18
N ILE A 434 15.10 9.97 -10.47
CA ILE A 434 14.58 9.13 -11.57
C ILE A 434 15.37 7.82 -11.69
N LEU A 435 16.68 7.85 -11.45
CA LEU A 435 17.53 6.66 -11.52
C LEU A 435 17.38 5.75 -10.28
N THR A 436 17.01 6.31 -9.13
CA THR A 436 16.75 5.55 -7.90
C THR A 436 15.32 5.03 -7.82
N GLN A 437 14.34 5.76 -8.40
CA GLN A 437 13.00 5.22 -8.59
C GLN A 437 13.06 4.20 -9.71
N GLU A 438 12.98 2.92 -9.37
CA GLU A 438 12.67 1.91 -10.36
C GLU A 438 11.33 2.31 -10.99
N SER A 439 11.38 2.82 -12.23
CA SER A 439 10.17 3.22 -12.91
C SER A 439 9.47 1.92 -13.32
N GLN A 440 8.74 1.34 -12.38
CA GLN A 440 7.72 0.37 -12.69
C GLN A 440 6.59 1.15 -13.37
N LYS A 441 6.85 1.56 -14.62
CA LYS A 441 5.88 2.20 -15.49
C LYS A 441 4.89 1.14 -15.89
N PHE A 442 3.96 0.88 -15.00
CA PHE A 442 2.78 0.15 -15.34
C PHE A 442 1.93 1.03 -16.24
N SER A 443 1.45 0.45 -17.34
CA SER A 443 0.49 1.14 -18.21
C SER A 443 -0.83 1.45 -17.48
N ILE A 444 -1.04 0.89 -16.29
CA ILE A 444 -2.28 0.88 -15.53
C ILE A 444 -1.91 1.20 -14.07
N ASN A 445 -2.30 2.38 -13.59
CA ASN A 445 -2.06 2.79 -12.20
C ASN A 445 -3.34 2.84 -11.37
N SER A 446 -4.50 2.76 -12.02
CA SER A 446 -5.80 2.81 -11.37
C SER A 446 -6.80 1.84 -12.01
N PHE A 447 -7.89 1.57 -11.29
CA PHE A 447 -8.98 0.75 -11.78
C PHE A 447 -9.68 1.39 -12.99
N ASP A 448 -9.81 2.71 -12.99
CA ASP A 448 -10.39 3.46 -14.10
C ASP A 448 -9.50 3.43 -15.35
N ASP A 449 -8.17 3.41 -15.19
CA ASP A 449 -7.24 3.21 -16.31
C ASP A 449 -7.41 1.82 -16.91
N ALA A 450 -7.49 0.78 -16.07
CA ALA A 450 -7.69 -0.61 -16.50
C ALA A 450 -9.02 -0.76 -17.26
N LYS A 451 -10.07 -0.13 -16.75
CA LYS A 451 -11.40 -0.09 -17.35
C LYS A 451 -11.39 0.64 -18.69
N THR A 452 -10.75 1.81 -18.77
CA THR A 452 -10.67 2.63 -19.99
C THR A 452 -9.84 1.92 -21.07
N ALA A 453 -8.81 1.17 -20.66
CA ALA A 453 -8.02 0.32 -21.53
C ALA A 453 -8.77 -0.94 -22.03
N GLY A 454 -9.97 -1.22 -21.50
CA GLY A 454 -10.79 -2.36 -21.92
C GLY A 454 -10.24 -3.71 -21.47
N LEU A 455 -9.54 -3.73 -20.33
CA LEU A 455 -8.93 -4.93 -19.79
C LEU A 455 -9.94 -5.87 -19.12
N THR A 456 -9.58 -7.15 -19.10
CA THR A 456 -10.37 -8.19 -18.45
C THR A 456 -9.87 -8.46 -17.02
N PHE A 457 -10.79 -8.75 -16.11
CA PHE A 457 -10.52 -8.89 -14.69
C PHE A 457 -10.73 -10.32 -14.18
N CYS A 458 -9.81 -10.81 -13.34
CA CYS A 458 -10.02 -11.97 -12.48
C CYS A 458 -10.24 -11.51 -11.04
N GLY A 459 -11.04 -12.26 -10.29
CA GLY A 459 -11.18 -12.08 -8.86
C GLY A 459 -11.99 -13.22 -8.26
N GLU A 460 -11.94 -13.37 -6.94
CA GLU A 460 -12.83 -14.27 -6.23
C GLU A 460 -14.28 -13.76 -6.35
N ARG A 461 -15.24 -14.66 -6.54
CA ARG A 461 -16.66 -14.34 -6.76
C ARG A 461 -17.24 -13.30 -5.80
N LYS A 462 -16.92 -13.41 -4.49
CA LYS A 462 -17.41 -12.49 -3.46
C LYS A 462 -16.84 -11.08 -3.62
N VAL A 463 -15.55 -10.99 -3.98
CA VAL A 463 -14.88 -9.74 -4.29
C VAL A 463 -15.44 -9.14 -5.58
N VAL A 464 -15.62 -9.96 -6.61
CA VAL A 464 -16.19 -9.55 -7.90
C VAL A 464 -17.59 -8.97 -7.71
N GLN A 465 -18.47 -9.63 -6.95
CA GLN A 465 -19.82 -9.12 -6.68
C GLN A 465 -19.79 -7.74 -6.02
N SER A 466 -18.96 -7.55 -4.98
CA SER A 466 -18.80 -6.26 -4.31
C SER A 466 -18.32 -5.15 -5.26
N ILE A 467 -17.35 -5.45 -6.12
CA ILE A 467 -16.83 -4.49 -7.12
C ILE A 467 -17.84 -4.24 -8.25
N MET A 468 -18.59 -5.25 -8.67
CA MET A 468 -19.65 -5.11 -9.68
C MET A 468 -20.74 -4.16 -9.19
N ASP A 469 -21.13 -4.29 -7.92
CA ASP A 469 -22.18 -3.49 -7.31
C ASP A 469 -21.73 -2.03 -7.09
N SER A 470 -20.47 -1.80 -6.73
CA SER A 470 -19.94 -0.45 -6.49
C SER A 470 -19.55 0.30 -7.78
N HIS A 471 -19.03 -0.39 -8.80
CA HIS A 471 -18.50 0.25 -10.02
C HIS A 471 -19.34 0.05 -11.30
N ASN A 472 -20.44 -0.70 -11.23
CA ASN A 472 -21.36 -0.99 -12.35
C ASN A 472 -20.65 -1.61 -13.58
N ILE A 473 -19.83 -2.65 -13.38
CA ILE A 473 -19.07 -3.34 -14.45
C ILE A 473 -19.45 -4.82 -14.47
N LYS A 474 -20.33 -5.25 -15.37
CA LYS A 474 -20.77 -6.66 -15.42
C LYS A 474 -20.02 -7.52 -16.45
N SER A 475 -19.56 -6.96 -17.56
CA SER A 475 -19.10 -7.72 -18.72
C SER A 475 -17.58 -7.95 -18.81
N SER A 476 -16.79 -7.42 -17.88
CA SER A 476 -15.32 -7.46 -17.97
C SER A 476 -14.65 -8.54 -17.12
N PHE A 477 -15.43 -9.30 -16.35
CA PHE A 477 -14.90 -10.35 -15.48
C PHE A 477 -14.88 -11.70 -16.18
N VAL A 478 -13.77 -12.43 -16.02
CA VAL A 478 -13.61 -13.80 -16.52
C VAL A 478 -14.57 -14.73 -15.78
N VAL A 479 -15.22 -15.63 -16.52
CA VAL A 479 -16.12 -16.65 -15.97
C VAL A 479 -15.35 -17.86 -15.44
N ASP A 480 -15.82 -18.47 -14.35
CA ASP A 480 -15.19 -19.67 -13.79
C ASP A 480 -15.42 -20.88 -14.70
N PRO A 481 -14.38 -21.47 -15.34
CA PRO A 481 -14.58 -22.46 -16.38
C PRO A 481 -15.14 -23.78 -15.84
N LEU A 482 -16.28 -24.22 -16.40
CA LEU A 482 -16.93 -25.51 -16.10
C LEU A 482 -15.97 -26.70 -16.24
N GLU A 483 -15.07 -26.65 -17.24
CA GLU A 483 -14.07 -27.71 -17.52
C GLU A 483 -13.08 -27.94 -16.35
N ARG A 484 -12.92 -26.95 -15.45
CA ARG A 484 -12.05 -27.00 -14.27
C ARG A 484 -12.83 -27.04 -12.96
N GLY A 485 -14.11 -27.41 -13.01
CA GLY A 485 -14.99 -27.48 -11.85
C GLY A 485 -15.53 -26.12 -11.38
N GLY A 486 -15.47 -25.10 -12.23
CA GLY A 486 -16.23 -23.85 -12.03
C GLY A 486 -17.72 -24.03 -12.34
N ASP A 487 -18.48 -22.94 -12.24
CA ASP A 487 -19.93 -22.90 -12.45
C ASP A 487 -20.35 -22.06 -13.68
N GLY A 488 -19.40 -21.49 -14.43
CA GLY A 488 -19.66 -20.69 -15.63
C GLY A 488 -20.06 -19.23 -15.35
N GLU A 489 -20.01 -18.79 -14.10
CA GLU A 489 -20.39 -17.43 -13.69
C GLU A 489 -19.15 -16.53 -13.47
N PRO A 490 -19.27 -15.19 -13.54
CA PRO A 490 -18.14 -14.26 -13.42
C PRO A 490 -17.42 -14.31 -12.06
N GLY A 491 -16.08 -14.41 -12.06
CA GLY A 491 -15.22 -14.55 -10.87
C GLY A 491 -15.10 -15.99 -10.41
N PHE A 492 -14.06 -16.37 -9.66
CA PHE A 492 -13.82 -17.77 -9.28
C PHE A 492 -14.53 -18.15 -7.98
N ASN A 493 -15.24 -19.29 -7.98
CA ASN A 493 -15.96 -19.83 -6.82
C ASN A 493 -15.92 -21.35 -6.84
N CYS A 494 -14.81 -21.95 -6.42
CA CYS A 494 -14.75 -23.40 -6.32
C CYS A 494 -14.01 -23.84 -5.06
N ASP A 495 -14.75 -24.55 -4.21
CA ASP A 495 -14.31 -24.96 -2.87
C ASP A 495 -13.14 -25.94 -2.92
N LYS A 496 -13.06 -26.76 -3.97
CA LYS A 496 -12.07 -27.84 -4.09
C LYS A 496 -10.76 -27.43 -4.77
N CYS A 497 -10.69 -26.24 -5.36
CA CYS A 497 -9.63 -25.88 -6.29
C CYS A 497 -8.88 -24.60 -5.93
N ALA A 498 -8.96 -24.16 -4.68
CA ALA A 498 -8.31 -22.94 -4.19
C ALA A 498 -8.63 -21.72 -5.05
N SER A 499 -9.90 -21.27 -5.02
CA SER A 499 -10.39 -20.11 -5.78
C SER A 499 -9.46 -18.89 -5.73
N ARG A 500 -8.88 -18.59 -4.57
CA ARG A 500 -7.92 -17.47 -4.37
C ARG A 500 -6.64 -17.65 -5.19
N GLN A 501 -6.08 -18.86 -5.26
CA GLN A 501 -4.91 -19.13 -6.12
C GLN A 501 -5.29 -19.08 -7.60
N ARG A 502 -6.47 -19.60 -7.95
CA ARG A 502 -6.97 -19.63 -9.33
C ARG A 502 -7.06 -18.23 -9.95
N VAL A 503 -7.35 -17.20 -9.16
CA VAL A 503 -7.30 -15.79 -9.61
C VAL A 503 -5.99 -15.48 -10.34
N PHE A 504 -4.87 -15.97 -9.82
CA PHE A 504 -3.54 -15.71 -10.37
C PHE A 504 -3.12 -16.71 -11.45
N ASP A 505 -3.64 -17.95 -11.41
CA ASP A 505 -3.40 -18.96 -12.46
C ASP A 505 -4.01 -18.57 -13.80
N PHE A 506 -5.12 -17.83 -13.76
CA PHE A 506 -5.86 -17.39 -14.94
C PHE A 506 -5.46 -15.99 -15.44
N MET A 507 -4.39 -15.41 -14.91
CA MET A 507 -3.81 -14.20 -15.47
C MET A 507 -2.95 -14.51 -16.70
N THR A 508 -3.19 -13.83 -17.82
CA THR A 508 -2.38 -13.96 -19.03
C THR A 508 -1.02 -13.30 -18.87
N LEU A 509 0.02 -13.87 -19.47
CA LEU A 509 1.31 -13.19 -19.66
C LEU A 509 1.33 -12.28 -20.88
N THR A 510 0.44 -12.53 -21.84
CA THR A 510 0.31 -11.76 -23.08
C THR A 510 -0.99 -10.97 -23.01
N PRO A 511 -0.94 -9.65 -22.76
CA PRO A 511 -2.13 -8.81 -22.74
C PRO A 511 -2.95 -8.97 -24.02
N GLY A 512 -4.28 -9.08 -23.88
CA GLY A 512 -5.21 -9.08 -25.02
C GLY A 512 -5.55 -10.44 -25.64
N ASP A 513 -5.34 -11.56 -24.92
CA ASP A 513 -5.96 -12.82 -25.32
C ASP A 513 -7.50 -12.71 -25.25
N LYS A 514 -8.13 -12.62 -26.42
CA LYS A 514 -9.60 -12.49 -26.56
C LYS A 514 -10.34 -13.81 -26.38
N SER A 515 -9.67 -14.89 -25.98
CA SER A 515 -10.33 -16.18 -25.69
C SER A 515 -11.38 -16.06 -24.58
N GLY A 516 -11.32 -15.00 -23.76
CA GLY A 516 -12.19 -14.78 -22.60
C GLY A 516 -11.92 -15.76 -21.46
N ARG A 517 -10.88 -16.60 -21.59
CA ARG A 517 -10.47 -17.57 -20.57
C ARG A 517 -9.51 -16.98 -19.56
N TYR A 518 -8.67 -16.03 -19.97
CA TYR A 518 -7.67 -15.40 -19.12
C TYR A 518 -8.02 -13.94 -18.88
N CYS A 519 -7.53 -13.39 -17.77
CA CYS A 519 -7.64 -11.97 -17.45
C CYS A 519 -6.29 -11.25 -17.59
N ASP A 520 -6.34 -9.95 -17.88
CA ASP A 520 -5.16 -9.09 -17.90
C ASP A 520 -4.80 -8.58 -16.49
N VAL A 521 -5.81 -8.40 -15.63
CA VAL A 521 -5.67 -7.84 -14.28
C VAL A 521 -6.38 -8.72 -13.27
N ALA A 522 -5.74 -9.01 -12.14
CA ALA A 522 -6.39 -9.63 -10.99
C ALA A 522 -6.78 -8.57 -9.95
N ILE A 523 -7.91 -8.81 -9.28
CA ILE A 523 -8.36 -8.10 -8.10
C ILE A 523 -8.31 -9.08 -6.93
N ALA A 524 -7.37 -8.88 -6.02
CA ALA A 524 -7.20 -9.73 -4.85
C ALA A 524 -6.58 -8.95 -3.67
N ALA A 525 -6.63 -9.55 -2.48
CA ALA A 525 -5.92 -9.01 -1.32
C ALA A 525 -4.41 -9.23 -1.48
N ALA A 526 -3.59 -8.31 -0.97
CA ALA A 526 -2.13 -8.40 -1.07
C ALA A 526 -1.58 -9.69 -0.43
N GLU A 527 -2.17 -10.13 0.67
CA GLU A 527 -1.78 -11.34 1.38
C GLU A 527 -1.87 -12.61 0.53
N ASP A 528 -2.78 -12.68 -0.45
CA ASP A 528 -2.89 -13.84 -1.32
C ASP A 528 -1.69 -13.98 -2.24
N LEU A 529 -1.26 -12.85 -2.79
CA LEU A 529 -0.05 -12.81 -3.61
C LEU A 529 1.19 -13.11 -2.74
N GLN A 530 1.26 -12.57 -1.53
CA GLN A 530 2.37 -12.84 -0.60
C GLN A 530 2.51 -14.33 -0.27
N VAL A 531 1.41 -15.04 0.01
CA VAL A 531 1.45 -16.49 0.28
C VAL A 531 1.95 -17.27 -0.93
N LEU A 532 1.57 -16.89 -2.14
CA LEU A 532 2.04 -17.53 -3.36
C LEU A 532 3.52 -17.22 -3.63
N GLN A 533 3.93 -15.98 -3.44
CA GLN A 533 5.32 -15.54 -3.60
C GLN A 533 6.26 -16.16 -2.55
N HIS A 534 5.78 -16.40 -1.33
CA HIS A 534 6.49 -17.17 -0.32
C HIS A 534 6.75 -18.62 -0.75
N LYS A 535 5.89 -19.18 -1.61
CA LYS A 535 6.11 -20.50 -2.23
C LYS A 535 6.96 -20.43 -3.51
N GLY A 536 7.45 -19.25 -3.88
CA GLY A 536 8.14 -19.02 -5.15
C GLY A 536 7.21 -19.10 -6.37
N GLN A 537 5.89 -18.98 -6.16
CA GLN A 537 4.88 -19.02 -7.22
C GLN A 537 4.41 -17.61 -7.56
N HIS A 538 3.93 -17.41 -8.79
CA HIS A 538 3.39 -16.13 -9.27
C HIS A 538 4.33 -14.94 -9.05
N CYS A 539 5.63 -15.21 -9.05
CA CYS A 539 6.69 -14.23 -8.94
C CYS A 539 6.50 -13.12 -9.99
N ASN A 540 6.17 -13.47 -11.23
CA ASN A 540 5.91 -12.55 -12.32
C ASN A 540 4.65 -11.66 -12.17
N LYS A 541 4.22 -11.32 -10.97
CA LYS A 541 3.03 -10.51 -10.69
C LYS A 541 3.33 -9.52 -9.58
N THR A 542 2.78 -8.33 -9.72
CA THR A 542 3.01 -7.23 -8.80
C THR A 542 1.72 -6.46 -8.56
N ILE A 543 1.64 -5.84 -7.39
CA ILE A 543 0.55 -4.98 -6.98
C ILE A 543 0.76 -3.60 -7.61
N VAL A 544 -0.29 -3.00 -8.15
CA VAL A 544 -0.24 -1.68 -8.79
C VAL A 544 -1.33 -0.76 -8.27
N GLY A 545 -0.97 0.52 -8.15
CA GLY A 545 -1.89 1.57 -7.73
C GLY A 545 -2.25 1.53 -6.25
N ILE A 546 -3.30 2.30 -5.92
CA ILE A 546 -3.90 2.35 -4.59
C ILE A 546 -4.94 1.22 -4.42
N PRO A 547 -5.28 0.82 -3.18
CA PRO A 547 -6.37 -0.12 -2.95
C PRO A 547 -7.67 0.36 -3.61
N ILE A 548 -8.34 -0.53 -4.34
CA ILE A 548 -9.63 -0.23 -5.00
C ILE A 548 -10.81 -0.33 -4.03
N GLY A 549 -10.60 -1.01 -2.90
CA GLY A 549 -11.61 -1.24 -1.88
C GLY A 549 -11.03 -2.00 -0.71
N TYR A 550 -11.85 -2.21 0.31
CA TYR A 550 -11.45 -2.92 1.51
C TYR A 550 -12.47 -4.02 1.81
N VAL A 551 -11.97 -5.20 2.13
CA VAL A 551 -12.78 -6.27 2.69
C VAL A 551 -12.51 -6.30 4.19
N GLN A 552 -13.55 -6.08 4.98
CA GLN A 552 -13.46 -6.19 6.42
C GLN A 552 -13.37 -7.66 6.80
N ALA A 553 -12.44 -8.00 7.69
CA ALA A 553 -12.36 -9.35 8.22
C ALA A 553 -12.18 -9.37 9.74
N GLY A 554 -12.70 -10.44 10.33
CA GLY A 554 -12.87 -10.57 11.76
C GLY A 554 -13.38 -11.95 12.12
N PHE A 555 -13.92 -12.10 13.32
CA PHE A 555 -14.60 -13.33 13.70
C PHE A 555 -15.90 -13.06 14.46
N PRO A 556 -16.91 -13.95 14.32
CA PRO A 556 -18.16 -13.81 15.04
C PRO A 556 -17.96 -14.15 16.51
N VAL A 557 -18.68 -13.41 17.36
CA VAL A 557 -18.74 -13.59 18.81
C VAL A 557 -20.21 -13.70 19.22
N SER A 558 -20.53 -14.60 20.15
CA SER A 558 -21.90 -14.81 20.63
C SER A 558 -22.42 -13.54 21.28
N GLN A 559 -23.72 -13.28 21.13
CA GLN A 559 -24.33 -12.06 21.67
C GLN A 559 -24.22 -11.96 23.19
N GLU A 560 -24.27 -13.11 23.89
CA GLU A 560 -24.11 -13.18 25.33
C GLU A 560 -22.70 -12.76 25.80
N LYS A 561 -21.66 -13.17 25.07
CA LYS A 561 -20.26 -12.90 25.45
C LYS A 561 -19.64 -11.70 24.72
N SER A 562 -20.34 -11.11 23.74
CA SER A 562 -19.74 -10.12 22.84
C SER A 562 -19.23 -8.88 23.56
N THR A 563 -19.94 -8.38 24.58
CA THR A 563 -19.53 -7.15 25.25
C THR A 563 -18.21 -7.32 26.00
N ALA A 564 -18.04 -8.43 26.73
CA ALA A 564 -16.81 -8.74 27.46
C ALA A 564 -15.66 -9.09 26.51
N LEU A 565 -15.90 -9.98 25.55
CA LEU A 565 -14.86 -10.43 24.62
C LEU A 565 -14.40 -9.34 23.66
N ILE A 566 -15.31 -8.54 23.09
CA ILE A 566 -14.95 -7.45 22.19
C ILE A 566 -14.13 -6.40 22.94
N SER A 567 -14.50 -6.04 24.17
CA SER A 567 -13.70 -5.11 24.99
C SER A 567 -12.28 -5.65 25.21
N LEU A 568 -12.15 -6.91 25.66
CA LEU A 568 -10.85 -7.56 25.84
C LEU A 568 -10.01 -7.59 24.55
N PHE A 569 -10.63 -7.96 23.43
CA PHE A 569 -9.94 -8.00 22.14
C PHE A 569 -9.53 -6.60 21.65
N LEU A 570 -10.35 -5.58 21.88
CA LEU A 570 -9.97 -4.19 21.58
C LEU A 570 -8.76 -3.76 22.41
N THR A 571 -8.71 -4.08 23.69
CA THR A 571 -7.56 -3.80 24.57
C THR A 571 -6.28 -4.46 24.03
N LEU A 572 -6.31 -5.75 23.72
CA LEU A 572 -5.15 -6.45 23.15
C LEU A 572 -4.73 -5.93 21.78
N LYS A 573 -5.68 -5.50 20.96
CA LYS A 573 -5.43 -4.90 19.66
C LYS A 573 -4.77 -3.53 19.80
N ASN A 574 -5.23 -2.71 20.76
CA ASN A 574 -4.67 -1.39 21.07
C ASN A 574 -3.26 -1.49 21.67
N GLU A 575 -2.97 -2.54 22.43
CA GLU A 575 -1.61 -2.87 22.91
C GLU A 575 -0.68 -3.35 21.79
N GLY A 576 -1.18 -3.44 20.55
CA GLY A 576 -0.42 -3.86 19.37
C GLY A 576 -0.09 -5.35 19.35
N PHE A 577 -0.69 -6.19 20.21
CA PHE A 577 -0.37 -7.61 20.26
C PHE A 577 -0.66 -8.29 18.91
N TYR A 578 -1.85 -8.06 18.35
CA TYR A 578 -2.21 -8.62 17.05
C TYR A 578 -1.25 -8.15 15.94
N GLN A 579 -0.87 -6.87 15.95
CA GLN A 579 0.06 -6.32 14.96
C GLN A 579 1.45 -6.96 15.06
N ARG A 580 1.95 -7.24 16.27
CA ARG A 580 3.21 -7.98 16.47
C ARG A 580 3.12 -9.39 15.89
N GLN A 581 2.01 -10.10 16.13
CA GLN A 581 1.78 -11.42 15.55
C GLN A 581 1.71 -11.39 14.02
N LEU A 582 1.12 -10.34 13.44
CA LEU A 582 1.12 -10.15 11.99
C LEU A 582 2.56 -10.00 11.46
N VAL A 583 3.39 -9.17 12.07
CA VAL A 583 4.79 -9.00 11.62
C VAL A 583 5.60 -10.29 11.78
N THR A 584 5.39 -11.04 12.87
CA THR A 584 6.12 -12.30 13.12
C THR A 584 5.75 -13.40 12.12
N GLU A 585 4.48 -13.49 11.73
CA GLU A 585 3.96 -14.53 10.83
C GLU A 585 3.93 -14.10 9.36
N GLU A 586 4.42 -12.88 9.04
CA GLU A 586 4.43 -12.39 7.67
C GLU A 586 5.33 -13.29 6.79
N PRO A 587 4.80 -13.86 5.70
CA PRO A 587 5.52 -14.85 4.93
C PRO A 587 6.63 -14.17 4.12
N ILE A 588 7.86 -14.67 4.29
CA ILE A 588 9.04 -14.16 3.58
C ILE A 588 8.88 -14.42 2.07
N ASN A 589 8.96 -13.38 1.25
CA ASN A 589 8.89 -13.51 -0.20
C ASN A 589 10.10 -14.33 -0.72
N ARG A 590 9.85 -15.46 -1.40
CA ARG A 590 10.90 -16.32 -1.98
C ARG A 590 11.14 -16.07 -3.47
N CYS A 591 10.45 -15.09 -4.07
CA CYS A 591 10.63 -14.78 -5.47
C CYS A 591 12.00 -14.13 -5.70
N PRO A 592 12.74 -14.53 -6.75
CA PRO A 592 14.08 -14.04 -7.04
C PRO A 592 14.09 -12.64 -7.64
N PHE A 593 13.08 -11.81 -7.35
CA PHE A 593 13.17 -10.42 -7.78
C PHE A 593 14.28 -9.77 -6.98
N GLU A 594 15.32 -9.40 -7.70
CA GLU A 594 15.93 -8.10 -7.52
C GLU A 594 14.82 -7.05 -7.63
N VAL A 595 13.98 -6.93 -6.58
CA VAL A 595 13.48 -5.60 -6.25
C VAL A 595 14.76 -4.86 -6.04
N ARG A 596 15.16 -4.08 -7.04
CA ARG A 596 16.34 -3.24 -6.96
C ARG A 596 16.06 -2.32 -5.80
N GLY A 597 16.48 -2.74 -4.61
CA GLY A 597 16.35 -1.97 -3.40
C GLY A 597 17.01 -0.63 -3.66
N GLU A 598 16.53 0.40 -2.97
CA GLU A 598 17.22 1.69 -2.95
C GLU A 598 18.71 1.44 -2.72
N GLY A 599 19.55 1.74 -3.72
CA GLY A 599 20.99 1.45 -3.70
C GLY A 599 21.48 0.37 -4.68
N SER A 600 20.63 -0.20 -5.53
CA SER A 600 21.10 -1.11 -6.59
C SER A 600 22.02 -0.39 -7.57
N ALA A 601 23.15 -1.02 -7.94
CA ALA A 601 24.11 -0.45 -8.87
C ALA A 601 23.46 -0.16 -10.23
N LEU A 602 23.77 1.00 -10.81
CA LEU A 602 23.31 1.38 -12.14
C LEU A 602 23.82 0.39 -13.18
N ASN A 603 22.93 -0.14 -14.02
CA ASN A 603 23.34 -1.01 -15.12
C ASN A 603 23.95 -0.16 -16.25
N LEU A 604 24.80 -0.78 -17.06
CA LEU A 604 25.33 -0.13 -18.26
C LEU A 604 24.20 0.34 -19.20
N GLN A 605 23.06 -0.36 -19.19
CA GLN A 605 21.86 0.01 -19.94
C GLN A 605 21.29 1.36 -19.50
N ASP A 606 21.30 1.66 -18.20
CA ASP A 606 20.80 2.92 -17.63
C ASP A 606 21.66 4.12 -18.09
N LEU A 607 22.91 3.88 -18.48
CA LEU A 607 23.87 4.89 -18.97
C LEU A 607 23.95 4.98 -20.50
N THR A 608 23.22 4.16 -21.25
CA THR A 608 23.31 4.10 -22.73
C THR A 608 23.02 5.45 -23.41
N GLY A 609 22.09 6.22 -22.85
CA GLY A 609 21.77 7.57 -23.32
C GLY A 609 22.98 8.51 -23.42
N ILE A 610 23.86 8.46 -22.41
CA ILE A 610 25.06 9.32 -22.33
C ILE A 610 26.06 8.91 -23.41
N TRP A 611 26.29 7.60 -23.58
CA TRP A 611 27.24 7.08 -24.55
C TRP A 611 26.83 7.43 -25.98
N ILE A 612 25.58 7.18 -26.35
CA ILE A 612 25.08 7.42 -27.71
C ILE A 612 25.15 8.89 -28.08
N THR A 613 24.79 9.77 -27.15
CA THR A 613 24.88 11.22 -27.34
C THR A 613 26.33 11.66 -27.57
N THR A 614 27.27 11.13 -26.80
CA THR A 614 28.70 11.44 -26.93
C THR A 614 29.24 10.99 -28.28
N PHE A 615 28.94 9.74 -28.69
CA PHE A 615 29.36 9.23 -29.99
C PHE A 615 28.73 10.00 -31.16
N LEU A 616 27.47 10.41 -31.03
CA LEU A 616 26.80 11.22 -32.04
C LEU A 616 27.51 12.56 -32.26
N PHE A 617 27.86 13.28 -31.19
CA PHE A 617 28.61 14.54 -31.30
C PHE A 617 30.01 14.35 -31.87
N ALA A 618 30.72 13.27 -31.48
CA ALA A 618 32.01 12.95 -32.04
C ALA A 618 31.93 12.69 -33.56
N LEU A 619 30.93 11.92 -34.01
CA LEU A 619 30.68 11.65 -35.43
C LEU A 619 30.32 12.92 -36.20
N LEU A 620 29.48 13.79 -35.64
CA LEU A 620 29.16 15.09 -36.24
C LEU A 620 30.41 15.97 -36.37
N GLY A 621 31.29 15.99 -35.36
CA GLY A 621 32.57 16.71 -35.41
C GLY A 621 33.48 16.21 -36.54
N VAL A 622 33.60 14.89 -36.70
CA VAL A 622 34.32 14.28 -37.81
C VAL A 622 33.68 14.64 -39.16
N ALA A 623 32.35 14.56 -39.28
CA ALA A 623 31.63 14.90 -40.49
C ALA A 623 31.82 16.36 -40.92
N VAL A 624 31.76 17.31 -39.97
CA VAL A 624 32.03 18.74 -40.20
C VAL A 624 33.47 18.94 -40.66
N THR A 625 34.43 18.31 -39.99
CA THR A 625 35.87 18.39 -40.35
C THR A 625 36.13 17.82 -41.75
N CYS A 626 35.45 16.74 -42.14
CA CYS A 626 35.55 16.18 -43.48
C CYS A 626 34.84 17.05 -44.55
N TYR A 627 33.82 17.81 -44.17
CA TYR A 627 33.06 18.66 -45.09
C TYR A 627 33.75 20.02 -45.36
N GLU A 628 34.43 20.59 -44.37
CA GLU A 628 35.07 21.91 -44.45
C GLU A 628 36.07 22.06 -45.63
N PRO A 629 37.00 21.13 -45.89
CA PRO A 629 37.92 21.22 -47.04
C PRO A 629 37.18 21.21 -48.39
N ARG A 630 36.05 20.50 -48.48
CA ARG A 630 35.23 20.43 -49.71
C ARG A 630 34.47 21.74 -49.93
N ALA A 631 33.98 22.37 -48.87
CA ALA A 631 33.34 23.67 -48.93
C ALA A 631 34.33 24.79 -49.33
N LEU A 632 35.55 24.76 -48.76
CA LEU A 632 36.62 25.71 -49.10
C LEU A 632 37.11 25.54 -50.55
N LYS A 633 37.18 24.30 -51.07
CA LYS A 633 37.46 24.05 -52.50
C LYS A 633 36.40 24.69 -53.42
N ARG A 634 35.13 24.66 -53.03
CA ARG A 634 34.06 25.33 -53.81
C ARG A 634 34.12 26.86 -53.73
N GLN A 635 34.62 27.44 -52.65
CA GLN A 635 34.78 28.90 -52.54
C GLN A 635 35.99 29.45 -53.31
N LYS A 636 37.06 28.66 -53.50
CA LYS A 636 38.23 29.07 -54.30
C LYS A 636 37.94 29.35 -55.78
N HIS A 637 36.79 28.94 -56.30
CA HIS A 637 36.37 29.24 -57.68
C HIS A 637 35.55 30.54 -57.83
N LYS A 638 35.36 31.34 -56.78
CA LYS A 638 34.84 32.71 -56.96
C LYS A 638 36.02 33.64 -57.29
N PRO A 639 36.12 34.19 -58.50
CA PRO A 639 37.19 35.12 -58.86
C PRO A 639 37.14 36.32 -57.91
N ILE A 640 38.23 36.56 -57.19
CA ILE A 640 38.39 37.75 -56.36
C ILE A 640 38.72 38.88 -57.34
N TYR A 641 37.74 39.75 -57.62
CA TYR A 641 37.98 40.99 -58.34
C TYR A 641 38.80 41.92 -57.44
N ALA A 642 40.10 41.99 -57.68
CA ALA A 642 40.96 42.97 -57.04
C ALA A 642 40.79 44.32 -57.78
N TYR A 643 40.20 45.30 -57.10
CA TYR A 643 40.21 46.69 -57.56
C TYR A 643 41.49 47.37 -57.06
N ASN A 644 42.28 47.92 -57.98
CA ASN A 644 43.40 48.81 -57.66
C ASN A 644 42.85 50.18 -57.20
N GLN A 645 43.59 50.91 -56.36
CA GLN A 645 43.26 52.27 -55.88
C GLN A 645 43.07 53.32 -57.01
N SER A 646 43.39 52.97 -58.26
CA SER A 646 43.13 53.79 -59.46
C SER A 646 41.82 53.47 -60.20
N GLY A 647 40.99 52.54 -59.71
CA GLY A 647 39.68 52.25 -60.30
C GLY A 647 39.71 51.47 -61.63
N GLN A 648 40.86 50.94 -62.06
CA GLN A 648 40.97 50.10 -63.27
C GLN A 648 41.00 48.61 -62.92
N ALA A 649 40.15 47.83 -63.59
CA ALA A 649 40.12 46.38 -63.52
C ALA A 649 41.35 45.80 -64.24
N ILE A 650 42.20 45.08 -63.52
CA ILE A 650 43.34 44.37 -64.10
C ILE A 650 42.89 42.94 -64.43
N ASN A 651 42.99 42.55 -65.70
CA ASN A 651 42.78 41.17 -66.13
C ASN A 651 43.82 40.26 -65.47
N THR A 652 43.39 39.35 -64.60
CA THR A 652 44.25 38.34 -64.01
C THR A 652 44.36 37.12 -64.92
N VAL A 653 45.59 36.81 -65.32
CA VAL A 653 45.98 35.60 -66.06
C VAL A 653 45.88 34.39 -65.12
N HIS A 654 45.19 33.35 -65.59
CA HIS A 654 45.11 32.03 -64.97
C HIS A 654 46.49 31.35 -65.04
N HIS A 655 47.07 30.99 -63.89
CA HIS A 655 48.18 30.04 -63.82
C HIS A 655 47.70 28.77 -63.11
N ASP A 656 47.67 27.67 -63.86
CA ASP A 656 47.46 26.32 -63.36
C ASP A 656 48.70 25.83 -62.60
N SER A 657 48.51 25.45 -61.34
CA SER A 657 49.44 24.57 -60.63
C SER A 657 48.66 23.64 -59.70
N GLU A 658 48.05 22.61 -60.29
CA GLU A 658 47.62 21.43 -59.54
C GLU A 658 48.83 20.51 -59.38
N HIS A 659 49.50 20.52 -58.23
CA HIS A 659 50.26 19.38 -57.69
C HIS A 659 50.55 19.63 -56.21
N GLY A 660 49.79 18.97 -55.31
CA GLY A 660 50.07 19.08 -53.87
C GLY A 660 48.96 18.70 -52.89
N ILE A 661 48.00 17.84 -53.25
CA ILE A 661 46.90 17.44 -52.33
C ILE A 661 46.96 15.95 -51.92
N GLU A 662 47.79 15.11 -52.54
CA GLU A 662 47.86 13.67 -52.18
C GLU A 662 48.57 13.34 -50.86
N THR A 663 49.35 14.27 -50.28
CA THR A 663 50.16 13.98 -49.07
C THR A 663 49.38 13.98 -47.77
N ASN A 664 48.22 14.64 -47.68
CA ASN A 664 47.46 14.73 -46.43
C ASN A 664 46.53 13.53 -46.17
N VAL A 665 46.07 12.84 -47.21
CA VAL A 665 45.22 11.64 -47.06
C VAL A 665 46.03 10.46 -46.51
N ARG A 666 47.32 10.34 -46.87
CA ARG A 666 48.20 9.28 -46.34
C ARG A 666 48.51 9.46 -44.84
N LYS A 667 48.69 10.70 -44.37
CA LYS A 667 48.88 11.00 -42.93
C LYS A 667 47.65 10.70 -42.08
N LEU A 668 46.43 10.92 -42.60
CA LEU A 668 45.22 10.54 -41.87
C LEU A 668 45.09 9.02 -41.74
N SER A 669 45.44 8.26 -42.80
CA SER A 669 45.38 6.80 -42.77
C SER A 669 46.39 6.17 -41.80
N SER A 670 47.52 6.84 -41.52
CA SER A 670 48.50 6.36 -40.54
C SER A 670 48.06 6.65 -39.10
N VAL A 671 47.35 7.76 -38.86
CA VAL A 671 46.80 8.08 -37.52
C VAL A 671 45.64 7.13 -37.17
N VAL A 672 44.75 6.83 -38.12
CA VAL A 672 43.67 5.86 -37.91
C VAL A 672 44.21 4.46 -37.62
N ARG A 673 45.26 4.02 -38.33
CA ARG A 673 45.94 2.74 -38.04
C ARG A 673 46.65 2.73 -36.68
N ALA A 674 47.21 3.86 -36.24
CA ALA A 674 47.84 3.98 -34.93
C ALA A 674 46.80 3.90 -33.79
N MET A 675 45.63 4.52 -33.94
CA MET A 675 44.52 4.40 -32.97
C MET A 675 43.93 2.99 -32.94
N GLN A 676 43.78 2.36 -34.10
CA GLN A 676 43.25 0.99 -34.19
C GLN A 676 44.21 -0.03 -33.57
N SER A 677 45.53 0.21 -33.67
CA SER A 677 46.58 -0.57 -32.99
C SER A 677 46.59 -0.40 -31.46
N GLN A 678 46.21 0.77 -30.93
CA GLN A 678 46.13 0.98 -29.47
C GLN A 678 44.87 0.35 -28.86
N MET A 679 43.76 0.31 -29.59
CA MET A 679 42.53 -0.32 -29.09
C MET A 679 42.59 -1.86 -29.07
N SER A 680 43.38 -2.47 -29.96
CA SER A 680 43.62 -3.93 -29.96
C SER A 680 44.56 -4.43 -28.85
N GLY A 681 45.19 -3.53 -28.08
CA GLY A 681 46.13 -3.87 -27.00
C GLY A 681 45.53 -3.91 -25.59
N LEU A 682 44.25 -3.58 -25.42
CA LEU A 682 43.55 -3.62 -24.13
C LEU A 682 42.91 -4.99 -23.91
N SER A 683 43.74 -6.00 -23.66
CA SER A 683 43.31 -7.23 -22.97
C SER A 683 43.25 -6.94 -21.48
N LEU A 684 42.06 -7.01 -20.89
CA LEU A 684 41.85 -6.93 -19.44
C LEU A 684 42.64 -8.06 -18.74
N PRO A 685 43.43 -7.79 -17.69
CA PRO A 685 43.98 -8.85 -16.88
C PRO A 685 42.84 -9.51 -16.08
N ALA A 686 42.90 -10.84 -15.99
CA ALA A 686 42.02 -11.63 -15.15
C ALA A 686 42.16 -11.16 -13.69
N ILE A 687 41.03 -10.94 -13.04
CA ILE A 687 40.95 -10.70 -11.60
C ILE A 687 41.03 -12.09 -10.96
N ASP A 688 42.13 -12.31 -10.24
CA ASP A 688 42.38 -13.50 -9.42
C ASP A 688 41.89 -13.16 -8.00
N ASP A 689 41.00 -14.01 -7.48
CA ASP A 689 40.48 -13.92 -6.12
C ASP A 689 41.59 -14.36 -5.14
N GLY A 690 41.92 -13.50 -4.17
CA GLY A 690 42.99 -13.79 -3.21
C GLY A 690 42.97 -12.92 -1.97
N ASP A 691 42.35 -13.48 -0.94
CA ASP A 691 42.65 -13.42 0.49
C ASP A 691 42.64 -12.08 1.27
N SER A 692 41.73 -12.10 2.23
CA SER A 692 41.63 -11.28 3.42
C SER A 692 42.85 -11.42 4.33
N GLU A 693 43.47 -10.30 4.70
CA GLU A 693 44.26 -10.24 5.93
C GLU A 693 44.02 -8.92 6.67
N ASN A 694 43.84 -9.09 7.98
CA ASN A 694 43.62 -8.06 8.98
C ASN A 694 44.80 -7.10 9.07
N ASP A 695 44.52 -5.86 9.48
CA ASP A 695 44.98 -5.26 10.75
C ASP A 695 45.32 -3.76 10.58
N SER A 696 44.70 -2.91 11.40
CA SER A 696 45.25 -1.69 11.99
C SER A 696 44.16 -0.79 12.58
N THR A 697 44.00 -0.97 13.89
CA THR A 697 43.73 0.04 14.91
C THR A 697 44.14 1.48 14.55
N THR A 698 43.27 2.47 14.82
CA THR A 698 43.55 3.65 15.67
C THR A 698 42.26 4.32 16.19
N GLN A 699 42.24 4.47 17.52
CA GLN A 699 41.41 5.26 18.47
C GLN A 699 40.81 6.58 17.94
N ARG A 700 39.75 7.23 18.50
CA ARG A 700 39.23 7.38 19.87
C ARG A 700 37.92 8.19 19.80
N GLY A 701 36.93 7.98 20.68
CA GLY A 701 35.79 8.90 20.83
C GLY A 701 34.58 8.36 21.58
N ASP A 702 34.72 8.30 22.90
CA ASP A 702 33.76 8.08 24.00
C ASP A 702 32.25 8.26 23.74
N THR A 703 31.42 7.31 24.18
CA THR A 703 30.36 7.51 25.20
C THR A 703 29.72 6.16 25.56
N ALA A 704 29.79 5.79 26.84
CA ALA A 704 29.32 4.53 27.39
C ALA A 704 27.94 4.67 28.06
N ILE A 705 27.05 3.70 27.82
CA ILE A 705 25.89 3.35 28.66
C ILE A 705 25.91 1.81 28.80
N PRO A 706 25.79 1.24 30.01
CA PRO A 706 26.00 -0.19 30.22
C PRO A 706 24.71 -1.00 30.06
N LEU A 707 24.77 -2.06 29.26
CA LEU A 707 23.82 -3.19 29.31
C LEU A 707 24.63 -4.47 29.50
N GLU A 708 24.68 -4.95 30.75
CA GLU A 708 25.08 -6.30 31.09
C GLU A 708 23.83 -7.11 31.49
N LYS A 709 23.52 -8.13 30.68
CA LYS A 709 23.12 -9.47 31.17
C LYS A 709 23.17 -10.46 30.00
N LYS A 710 24.26 -11.21 29.95
CA LYS A 710 24.43 -12.43 29.13
C LYS A 710 23.55 -13.54 29.72
N VAL A 711 22.63 -14.08 28.92
CA VAL A 711 22.04 -15.41 29.14
C VAL A 711 22.71 -16.35 28.14
N SER A 712 23.38 -17.34 28.73
CA SER A 712 24.02 -18.48 28.07
C SER A 712 22.97 -19.44 27.51
N TRP A 713 23.09 -19.82 26.25
CA TRP A 713 22.37 -20.96 25.67
C TRP A 713 23.40 -21.94 25.09
N ASP A 714 23.47 -23.13 25.70
CA ASP A 714 24.16 -24.30 25.15
C ASP A 714 23.38 -24.86 23.94
N PRO A 715 24.05 -25.37 22.89
CA PRO A 715 23.40 -26.05 21.78
C PRO A 715 23.46 -27.58 21.98
N LEU A 716 22.30 -28.24 22.06
CA LEU A 716 22.18 -29.69 22.01
C LEU A 716 20.94 -30.07 21.19
N HIS A 717 21.16 -30.42 19.91
CA HIS A 717 20.83 -31.72 19.32
C HIS A 717 20.89 -31.64 17.79
N SER A 718 21.97 -32.20 17.25
CA SER A 718 22.07 -32.64 15.86
C SER A 718 21.12 -33.82 15.63
N TYR A 719 20.18 -33.67 14.70
CA TYR A 719 19.45 -34.80 14.13
C TYR A 719 20.20 -35.26 12.86
N GLU A 720 20.70 -36.49 12.90
CA GLU A 720 21.29 -37.19 11.77
C GLU A 720 20.27 -37.36 10.64
N GLN A 721 20.70 -36.98 9.45
CA GLN A 721 19.98 -37.11 8.20
C GLN A 721 20.31 -38.50 7.63
N ASN A 722 19.39 -39.45 7.78
CA ASN A 722 19.47 -40.76 7.15
C ASN A 722 18.91 -40.67 5.72
N ASP A 723 19.79 -40.83 4.74
CA ASP A 723 19.46 -41.03 3.33
C ASP A 723 18.85 -42.41 3.14
N GLY A 724 17.53 -42.45 2.95
CA GLY A 724 16.79 -43.63 2.52
C GLY A 724 16.32 -43.46 1.08
N GLU A 725 17.03 -44.10 0.14
CA GLU A 725 16.59 -44.31 -1.24
C GLU A 725 15.21 -45.01 -1.25
N LEU A 726 14.24 -44.42 -1.95
CA LEU A 726 12.97 -45.07 -2.32
C LEU A 726 12.88 -45.17 -3.85
N PRO A 727 12.39 -46.31 -4.39
CA PRO A 727 12.55 -46.67 -5.79
C PRO A 727 11.47 -46.04 -6.69
N ALA A 728 11.87 -45.82 -7.94
CA ALA A 728 11.02 -45.35 -9.03
C ALA A 728 9.83 -46.30 -9.32
N PRO A 729 8.66 -45.78 -9.70
CA PRO A 729 7.55 -46.60 -10.17
C PRO A 729 7.76 -47.06 -11.62
N PRO A 730 7.31 -48.26 -12.01
CA PRO A 730 7.59 -48.83 -13.32
C PRO A 730 6.66 -48.26 -14.40
N ALA A 731 7.26 -48.02 -15.56
CA ALA A 731 6.58 -47.80 -16.83
C ALA A 731 5.76 -49.02 -17.23
N LYS A 732 4.54 -48.80 -17.74
CA LYS A 732 3.82 -49.76 -18.58
C LYS A 732 3.29 -49.07 -19.83
N GLU A 733 3.95 -49.36 -20.94
CA GLU A 733 3.35 -49.38 -22.27
C GLU A 733 2.30 -50.50 -22.33
N SER A 734 1.15 -50.22 -22.95
CA SER A 734 0.61 -51.13 -23.97
C SER A 734 -0.38 -50.39 -24.86
N SER A 735 -0.09 -50.45 -26.15
CA SER A 735 -0.94 -50.10 -27.27
C SER A 735 -2.15 -51.03 -27.36
N ALA A 736 -3.33 -50.49 -27.67
CA ALA A 736 -4.34 -51.22 -28.42
C ALA A 736 -5.14 -50.24 -29.29
N GLU A 737 -4.85 -50.29 -30.57
CA GLU A 737 -5.52 -49.63 -31.67
C GLU A 737 -6.85 -50.37 -31.97
N MET A 738 -7.98 -49.65 -32.06
CA MET A 738 -9.11 -50.14 -32.85
C MET A 738 -9.95 -48.98 -33.40
N LYS A 739 -9.70 -48.67 -34.68
CA LYS A 739 -10.59 -47.89 -35.55
C LYS A 739 -11.79 -48.77 -35.93
N LYS A 740 -13.02 -48.24 -35.83
CA LYS A 740 -13.99 -48.18 -36.96
C LYS A 740 -15.37 -47.56 -36.61
N THR A 741 -15.66 -46.47 -37.34
CA THR A 741 -16.92 -46.12 -38.04
C THR A 741 -18.27 -45.85 -37.35
N ASN A 742 -18.77 -44.66 -37.70
CA ASN A 742 -20.10 -44.32 -38.23
C ASN A 742 -21.26 -43.91 -37.29
N SER A 743 -21.59 -42.61 -37.44
CA SER A 743 -22.89 -42.08 -37.87
C SER A 743 -24.15 -42.65 -37.21
N PHE A 744 -24.86 -41.81 -36.44
CA PHE A 744 -26.31 -41.72 -36.62
C PHE A 744 -26.87 -40.37 -36.11
N MET A 745 -27.44 -39.63 -37.06
CA MET A 745 -28.30 -38.47 -36.83
C MET A 745 -29.70 -38.98 -36.51
N LYS A 746 -30.33 -38.51 -35.42
CA LYS A 746 -31.80 -38.36 -35.39
C LYS A 746 -32.31 -37.42 -34.29
N ARG A 747 -32.93 -36.34 -34.79
CA ARG A 747 -34.11 -35.60 -34.32
C ARG A 747 -34.96 -36.29 -33.24
N LEU A 748 -35.47 -35.50 -32.28
CA LEU A 748 -36.91 -35.30 -31.94
C LEU A 748 -37.02 -34.30 -30.76
N ARG A 749 -37.55 -33.10 -31.00
CA ARG A 749 -38.93 -32.62 -30.68
C ARG A 749 -39.14 -32.16 -29.23
N LEU A 750 -39.24 -30.84 -29.11
CA LEU A 750 -40.04 -30.09 -28.13
C LEU A 750 -41.53 -30.48 -28.22
N VAL A 751 -42.23 -30.51 -27.08
CA VAL A 751 -43.57 -29.91 -26.80
C VAL A 751 -43.85 -30.03 -25.29
N PRO A 752 -44.55 -29.07 -24.65
CA PRO A 752 -44.60 -28.88 -23.20
C PRO A 752 -45.86 -29.46 -22.56
N LYS A 753 -45.89 -29.55 -21.23
CA LYS A 753 -47.13 -29.75 -20.47
C LYS A 753 -47.27 -28.74 -19.34
N THR A 754 -48.31 -27.93 -19.48
CA THR A 754 -49.09 -27.26 -18.44
C THR A 754 -49.91 -28.28 -17.64
N SER A 755 -50.08 -28.09 -16.32
CA SER A 755 -51.40 -28.17 -15.68
C SER A 755 -51.39 -27.64 -14.25
N LYS A 756 -52.33 -26.74 -13.99
CA LYS A 756 -52.89 -26.40 -12.67
C LYS A 756 -53.45 -27.66 -11.97
N HIS A 757 -53.39 -27.69 -10.63
CA HIS A 757 -54.59 -27.83 -9.81
C HIS A 757 -54.38 -27.37 -8.36
N ASP A 758 -55.40 -26.68 -7.86
CA ASP A 758 -55.65 -26.24 -6.49
C ASP A 758 -55.78 -27.38 -5.45
N SER A 759 -55.74 -26.95 -4.18
CA SER A 759 -56.65 -27.27 -3.06
C SER A 759 -56.07 -28.02 -1.85
N ASP A 760 -56.13 -27.27 -0.74
CA ASP A 760 -56.64 -27.62 0.58
C ASP A 760 -55.76 -28.14 1.75
N ARG A 761 -55.89 -27.33 2.82
CA ARG A 761 -55.73 -27.53 4.27
C ARG A 761 -55.83 -28.97 4.78
N THR A 762 -54.99 -29.28 5.78
CA THR A 762 -55.44 -29.80 7.10
C THR A 762 -54.38 -29.65 8.19
N CYS A 763 -54.81 -29.21 9.37
CA CYS A 763 -54.09 -29.31 10.65
C CYS A 763 -54.37 -30.66 11.32
N MET A 764 -53.38 -31.24 12.02
CA MET A 764 -53.50 -32.18 13.17
C MET A 764 -52.10 -32.26 13.81
N THR A 765 -51.88 -31.75 15.02
CA THR A 765 -51.98 -32.37 16.37
C THR A 765 -51.02 -33.54 16.65
N THR A 766 -50.12 -33.27 17.61
CA THR A 766 -49.61 -34.12 18.70
C THR A 766 -49.12 -35.54 18.41
N SER A 767 -47.84 -35.77 18.69
CA SER A 767 -47.37 -37.03 19.29
C SER A 767 -46.14 -36.76 20.17
N ASP A 768 -46.32 -37.04 21.46
CA ASP A 768 -45.29 -37.31 22.44
C ASP A 768 -44.32 -38.38 21.93
N GLU A 769 -43.02 -38.24 22.22
CA GLU A 769 -42.10 -39.39 22.31
C GLU A 769 -40.88 -39.05 23.19
N GLY A 770 -40.93 -39.59 24.41
CA GLY A 770 -39.87 -40.33 25.11
C GLY A 770 -38.45 -39.74 25.16
N MET A 771 -38.12 -39.13 26.30
CA MET A 771 -36.75 -39.04 26.80
C MET A 771 -36.20 -40.44 27.11
N ILE A 772 -35.04 -40.77 26.54
CA ILE A 772 -34.15 -41.84 27.03
C ILE A 772 -32.88 -41.14 27.53
N GLU A 773 -32.83 -40.88 28.84
CA GLU A 773 -31.59 -40.59 29.56
C GLU A 773 -30.76 -41.87 29.60
N THR A 774 -29.54 -41.83 29.06
CA THR A 774 -28.52 -42.86 29.30
C THR A 774 -27.36 -42.20 30.02
N THR A 775 -27.39 -42.28 31.35
CA THR A 775 -26.30 -41.92 32.24
C THR A 775 -25.26 -43.04 32.15
N ILE A 776 -24.03 -42.70 31.74
CA ILE A 776 -22.88 -43.61 31.86
C ILE A 776 -21.93 -42.96 32.86
N ASP A 777 -21.93 -43.50 34.08
CA ASP A 777 -20.88 -43.28 35.07
C ASP A 777 -19.61 -44.00 34.60
N ILE A 778 -18.49 -43.27 34.55
CA ILE A 778 -17.15 -43.87 34.46
C ILE A 778 -16.39 -43.44 35.71
N GLU A 779 -16.22 -44.40 36.61
CA GLU A 779 -15.32 -44.37 37.76
C GLU A 779 -13.88 -44.10 37.33
N MET A 780 -13.24 -43.18 38.05
CA MET A 780 -11.80 -42.98 38.09
C MET A 780 -11.13 -44.10 38.88
N GLU A 781 -9.99 -44.59 38.41
CA GLU A 781 -8.97 -45.19 39.29
C GLU A 781 -7.57 -44.63 38.99
N ALA A 782 -6.98 -44.12 40.09
CA ALA A 782 -5.58 -43.83 40.45
C ALA A 782 -4.65 -43.11 39.48
#